data_AF-A0A183API1-F1
#
_entry.id   AF-A0A183API1-F1
#
_cell.length_a   1.000
_cell.length_b   1.000
_cell.length_c   1.000
_cell.angle_alpha   90.00
_cell.angle_beta   90.00
_cell.angle_gamma   90.00
#
_symmetry.space_group_name_H-M   'P 1'
#
loop_
_entity.id
_entity.type
_entity.pdbx_description
1 polymer ?
#
loop_
_entity_poly.entity_id
_entity_poly.type
_entity_poly.pdbx_seq_one_letter_code
_entity_poly.pdbx_strand_id
1 'polypeptide(L)'
;MEDASVQHSEREIVKLLYEKDNQLREMQMLIDWLERRVREHIEQVAERYECLFNQSTTWENTAHLLSYLPPNEVRTRKLVTELHPDAVNCTGGKLTIEDQKDNDRFLNYLFLCVRGGDLMRAHRLCMQRGEFWRAVSLEGWRPFHFSGFMPNSSDIRFDGAATDTDDQMDQDLDDANPESTGPTGRTVRNVTRVTRPAATDVTTRLHMYERAIYAAMSGNLGVLQRTLPASWTDLLWAHCRAAVEARVDSSLRHLLHTGPRANTLAVTGKTNSLWPLDAGLSLPSIAWLPKEWTIGDAFDRVESTLGWSALGYMQNASAIALDEVRRSALNDFLLGDGSQRSTIPMYDRTSGQQAPISVLLHCIFYATQQAVMLRDYDAYLSTLADLMPKLVTAGLGLTLPPDLGPLNTLEPPQHIQSGTKDVVVCQALRFLAHFVLFLRAVEPNIQDESCAEVIKAYLYLLMAEQRSELVANYASTLPTNALRIQWYSAFLAGITQAHEREHCLQLAVAYGFDVPRLSRAVVRLIRQRQPVAPFQLRSVNDWSGRGVSTRHPALVDTAQGAELAAMLQEEKLGKLTEADRMRIIAMDWLFFDPKQRGEALVVANSLLRVFVAMNCLKAAQQVLSKLPPGTLGQAELICENLGSPQWLVNAIHEHQCLVLYLDSQAIHEEHKVEELTPYFIDLDNRRGAQHPSSTV
;
A
#
# COMPACT_ATOMS: atom_id res chain seq x y z
N MET A 1 30.39 6.49 -55.51
CA MET A 1 30.26 7.10 -54.18
C MET A 1 29.93 5.97 -53.25
N GLU A 2 30.97 5.34 -52.71
CA GLU A 2 30.83 4.33 -51.66
C GLU A 2 30.40 5.08 -50.39
N ASP A 3 29.30 4.67 -49.79
CA ASP A 3 28.88 5.16 -48.47
C ASP A 3 30.06 4.97 -47.52
N ALA A 4 30.59 6.08 -46.99
CA ALA A 4 31.63 6.03 -45.98
C ALA A 4 31.11 5.20 -44.80
N SER A 5 31.67 4.01 -44.59
CA SER A 5 31.30 3.13 -43.49
C SER A 5 31.61 3.86 -42.18
N VAL A 6 30.60 4.49 -41.57
CA VAL A 6 30.72 5.13 -40.27
C VAL A 6 31.16 4.07 -39.27
N GLN A 7 32.37 4.21 -38.74
CA GLN A 7 32.88 3.33 -37.70
C GLN A 7 32.25 3.78 -36.38
N HIS A 8 31.61 2.87 -35.66
CA HIS A 8 31.03 3.15 -34.36
C HIS A 8 31.88 2.51 -33.26
N SER A 9 32.07 3.21 -32.14
CA SER A 9 32.66 2.62 -30.94
C SER A 9 31.67 1.68 -30.23
N GLU A 10 32.14 0.75 -29.38
CA GLU A 10 31.25 -0.14 -28.62
C GLU A 10 30.25 0.65 -27.79
N ARG A 11 30.71 1.74 -27.14
CA ARG A 11 29.86 2.62 -26.33
C ARG A 11 28.70 3.20 -27.15
N GLU A 12 28.95 3.62 -28.38
CA GLU A 12 27.92 4.17 -29.26
C GLU A 12 26.91 3.11 -29.69
N ILE A 13 27.40 1.91 -30.04
CA ILE A 13 26.53 0.79 -30.40
C ILE A 13 25.59 0.44 -29.24
N VAL A 14 26.14 0.39 -28.01
CA VAL A 14 25.34 0.18 -26.80
C VAL A 14 24.33 1.31 -26.63
N LYS A 15 24.73 2.58 -26.76
CA LYS A 15 23.82 3.72 -26.65
C LYS A 15 22.65 3.63 -27.64
N LEU A 16 22.94 3.36 -28.92
CA LEU A 16 21.92 3.19 -29.96
C LEU A 16 21.00 1.98 -29.69
N LEU A 17 21.53 0.92 -29.07
CA LEU A 17 20.72 -0.23 -28.65
C LEU A 17 19.71 0.18 -27.57
N TYR A 18 20.15 0.91 -26.54
CA TYR A 18 19.27 1.44 -25.51
C TYR A 18 18.24 2.41 -26.09
N GLU A 19 18.56 3.22 -27.10
CA GLU A 19 17.59 4.11 -27.76
C GLU A 19 16.52 3.33 -28.54
N LYS A 20 16.87 2.20 -29.16
CA LYS A 20 15.95 1.39 -29.97
C LYS A 20 15.10 0.42 -29.15
N ASP A 21 15.67 -0.21 -28.13
CA ASP A 21 15.02 -1.27 -27.36
C ASP A 21 14.38 -0.73 -26.07
N ASN A 22 13.07 -0.51 -26.11
CA ASN A 22 12.30 -0.03 -24.97
C ASN A 22 12.34 -1.00 -23.78
N GLN A 23 12.26 -2.31 -24.04
CA GLN A 23 12.27 -3.32 -22.98
C GLN A 23 13.61 -3.39 -22.26
N LEU A 24 14.71 -3.23 -23.00
CA LEU A 24 16.05 -3.16 -22.42
C LEU A 24 16.19 -1.94 -21.49
N ARG A 25 15.63 -0.78 -21.88
CA ARG A 25 15.59 0.41 -21.00
C ARG A 25 14.78 0.15 -19.74
N GLU A 26 13.60 -0.44 -19.85
CA GLU A 26 12.76 -0.77 -18.68
C GLU A 26 13.47 -1.74 -17.73
N MET A 27 14.16 -2.77 -18.26
CA MET A 27 14.99 -3.67 -17.46
C MET A 27 16.13 -2.94 -16.76
N GLN A 28 16.79 -2.00 -17.44
CA GLN A 28 17.86 -1.21 -16.85
C GLN A 28 17.33 -0.29 -15.74
N MET A 29 16.19 0.37 -15.93
CA MET A 29 15.57 1.19 -14.89
C MET A 29 15.25 0.36 -13.63
N LEU A 30 14.80 -0.88 -13.81
CA LEU A 30 14.59 -1.82 -12.71
C LEU A 30 15.89 -2.17 -11.99
N ILE A 31 16.96 -2.46 -12.75
CA ILE A 31 18.30 -2.70 -12.19
C ILE A 31 18.75 -1.48 -11.39
N ASP A 32 18.67 -0.28 -11.96
CA ASP A 32 19.11 0.97 -11.32
C ASP A 32 18.34 1.24 -10.03
N TRP A 33 17.03 0.96 -10.00
CA TRP A 33 16.23 1.06 -8.78
C TRP A 33 16.67 0.04 -7.71
N LEU A 34 16.86 -1.23 -8.09
CA LEU A 34 17.33 -2.28 -7.18
C LEU A 34 18.75 -2.02 -6.66
N GLU A 35 19.62 -1.43 -7.48
CA GLU A 35 20.98 -1.05 -7.13
C GLU A 35 20.98 0.17 -6.20
N ARG A 36 20.19 1.21 -6.51
CA ARG A 36 20.06 2.42 -5.68
C ARG A 36 19.60 2.09 -4.26
N ARG A 37 18.61 1.20 -4.09
CA ARG A 37 18.17 0.75 -2.77
C ARG A 37 19.31 0.18 -1.93
N VAL A 38 20.16 -0.64 -2.53
CA VAL A 38 21.32 -1.23 -1.84
C VAL A 38 22.37 -0.15 -1.57
N ARG A 39 22.63 0.75 -2.53
CA ARG A 39 23.58 1.86 -2.40
C ARG A 39 23.27 2.78 -1.23
N GLU A 40 22.03 3.23 -1.10
CA GLU A 40 21.58 4.11 -0.02
C GLU A 40 21.81 3.49 1.37
N HIS A 41 21.62 2.17 1.50
CA HIS A 41 21.89 1.49 2.76
C HIS A 41 23.40 1.30 2.99
N ILE A 42 24.19 1.05 1.96
CA ILE A 42 25.65 0.96 2.10
C ILE A 42 26.22 2.30 2.56
N GLU A 43 25.73 3.42 2.02
CA GLU A 43 26.14 4.78 2.42
C GLU A 43 25.94 5.04 3.91
N GLN A 44 24.80 4.60 4.46
CA GLN A 44 24.50 4.75 5.89
C GLN A 44 25.47 3.98 6.80
N VAL A 45 26.08 2.91 6.28
CA VAL A 45 26.93 2.01 7.06
C VAL A 45 28.40 2.08 6.64
N ALA A 46 28.74 2.91 5.65
CA ALA A 46 30.07 2.99 5.05
C ALA A 46 31.16 3.28 6.08
N GLU A 47 30.99 4.30 6.93
CA GLU A 47 31.96 4.69 7.95
C GLU A 47 32.35 3.52 8.88
N ARG A 48 31.39 2.65 9.19
CA ARG A 48 31.59 1.52 10.11
C ARG A 48 32.40 0.38 9.50
N TYR A 49 32.39 0.21 8.17
CA TYR A 49 33.02 -0.93 7.51
C TYR A 49 34.25 -0.53 6.70
N GLU A 50 34.23 0.61 6.01
CA GLU A 50 35.35 1.03 5.15
C GLU A 50 36.64 1.27 5.94
N CYS A 51 36.54 1.77 7.18
CA CYS A 51 37.70 1.94 8.05
C CYS A 51 38.42 0.62 8.40
N LEU A 52 37.73 -0.52 8.31
CA LEU A 52 38.30 -1.84 8.61
C LEU A 52 39.19 -2.37 7.47
N PHE A 53 39.17 -1.73 6.30
CA PHE A 53 39.88 -2.19 5.11
C PHE A 53 41.15 -1.39 4.80
N ASN A 54 41.47 -0.39 5.63
CA ASN A 54 42.71 0.38 5.54
C ASN A 54 43.87 -0.48 6.08
N GLN A 55 44.44 -1.32 5.23
CA GLN A 55 45.66 -2.08 5.51
C GLN A 55 46.84 -1.45 4.78
N SER A 56 48.02 -1.50 5.42
CA SER A 56 49.26 -0.95 4.85
C SER A 56 49.86 -1.88 3.79
N THR A 57 49.64 -3.19 3.95
CA THR A 57 50.02 -4.21 2.97
C THR A 57 48.94 -5.28 2.85
N THR A 58 48.84 -5.95 1.70
CA THR A 58 47.89 -7.05 1.51
C THR A 58 48.37 -8.30 2.25
N TRP A 59 47.49 -8.94 3.03
CA TRP A 59 47.76 -10.16 3.80
C TRP A 59 48.91 -10.01 4.82
N GLU A 60 48.83 -8.95 5.64
CA GLU A 60 49.88 -8.56 6.61
C GLU A 60 50.29 -9.71 7.54
N ASN A 61 49.32 -10.47 8.07
CA ASN A 61 49.61 -11.55 9.02
C ASN A 61 50.32 -12.73 8.33
N THR A 62 49.92 -13.06 7.11
CA THR A 62 50.56 -14.11 6.30
C THR A 62 51.96 -13.67 5.88
N ALA A 63 52.13 -12.41 5.47
CA ALA A 63 53.44 -11.84 5.13
C ALA A 63 54.39 -11.88 6.33
N HIS A 64 53.90 -11.48 7.51
CA HIS A 64 54.63 -11.55 8.76
C HIS A 64 55.02 -13.01 9.09
N LEU A 65 54.09 -13.96 9.02
CA LEU A 65 54.43 -15.36 9.26
C LEU A 65 55.47 -15.91 8.28
N LEU A 66 55.45 -15.49 7.02
CA LEU A 66 56.46 -15.91 6.03
C LEU A 66 57.84 -15.32 6.30
N SER A 67 57.95 -14.12 6.88
CA SER A 67 59.25 -13.54 7.24
C SER A 67 59.89 -14.19 8.46
N TYR A 68 59.10 -14.73 9.39
CA TYR A 68 59.60 -15.27 10.66
C TYR A 68 59.64 -16.81 10.72
N LEU A 69 58.82 -17.54 9.95
CA LEU A 69 58.77 -19.00 10.02
C LEU A 69 59.83 -19.67 9.14
N PRO A 70 60.48 -20.76 9.62
CA PRO A 70 61.35 -21.58 8.78
C PRO A 70 60.53 -22.31 7.70
N PRO A 71 61.14 -22.63 6.54
CA PRO A 71 60.42 -23.19 5.38
C PRO A 71 59.73 -24.54 5.67
N ASN A 72 60.21 -25.29 6.66
CA ASN A 72 59.59 -26.54 7.09
C ASN A 72 58.22 -26.29 7.75
N GLU A 73 58.11 -25.27 8.61
CA GLU A 73 56.85 -24.93 9.28
C GLU A 73 55.84 -24.33 8.32
N VAL A 74 56.29 -23.54 7.34
CA VAL A 74 55.45 -23.01 6.24
C VAL A 74 54.78 -24.15 5.47
N ARG A 75 55.55 -25.21 5.15
CA ARG A 75 55.01 -26.42 4.50
C ARG A 75 54.07 -27.21 5.41
N THR A 76 54.37 -27.34 6.70
CA THR A 76 53.50 -28.02 7.67
C THR A 76 52.15 -27.32 7.81
N ARG A 77 52.15 -25.98 7.88
CA ARG A 77 50.95 -25.15 7.95
C ARG A 77 50.26 -24.96 6.59
N LYS A 78 50.88 -25.45 5.51
CA LYS A 78 50.43 -25.28 4.12
C LYS A 78 50.18 -23.80 3.76
N LEU A 79 51.03 -22.90 4.28
CA LEU A 79 50.93 -21.48 3.96
C LEU A 79 51.45 -21.23 2.54
N VAL A 80 50.91 -20.18 1.93
CA VAL A 80 51.34 -19.72 0.60
C VAL A 80 52.80 -19.26 0.64
N THR A 81 53.60 -19.55 -0.38
CA THR A 81 55.03 -19.21 -0.44
C THR A 81 55.32 -17.85 -1.07
N GLU A 82 54.44 -17.38 -1.96
CA GLU A 82 54.59 -16.12 -2.70
C GLU A 82 53.34 -15.25 -2.53
N LEU A 83 53.50 -13.93 -2.36
CA LEU A 83 52.38 -13.01 -2.12
C LEU A 83 51.96 -12.34 -3.43
N HIS A 84 51.29 -13.10 -4.30
CA HIS A 84 50.66 -12.60 -5.53
C HIS A 84 49.17 -12.98 -5.53
N PRO A 85 48.28 -12.29 -6.29
CA PRO A 85 46.83 -12.49 -6.21
C PRO A 85 46.37 -13.92 -6.45
N ASP A 86 46.99 -14.60 -7.41
CA ASP A 86 46.66 -16.00 -7.73
C ASP A 86 47.37 -17.04 -6.85
N ALA A 87 48.13 -16.63 -5.84
CA ALA A 87 49.03 -17.54 -5.14
C ALA A 87 48.29 -18.68 -4.43
N VAL A 88 47.15 -18.39 -3.81
CA VAL A 88 46.24 -19.38 -3.21
C VAL A 88 45.74 -20.37 -4.28
N ASN A 89 45.41 -19.89 -5.48
CA ASN A 89 44.83 -20.70 -6.54
C ASN A 89 45.85 -21.56 -7.29
N CYS A 90 47.03 -21.02 -7.52
CA CYS A 90 48.15 -21.67 -8.22
C CYS A 90 48.84 -22.71 -7.34
N THR A 91 49.12 -22.37 -6.08
CA THR A 91 49.89 -23.22 -5.18
C THR A 91 49.02 -24.13 -4.31
N GLY A 92 47.73 -23.79 -4.13
CA GLY A 92 46.82 -24.49 -3.21
C GLY A 92 47.13 -24.27 -1.72
N GLY A 93 48.03 -23.33 -1.40
CA GLY A 93 48.32 -22.91 -0.03
C GLY A 93 47.17 -22.10 0.59
N LYS A 94 47.17 -21.98 1.92
CA LYS A 94 46.16 -21.22 2.68
C LYS A 94 46.74 -19.93 3.26
N LEU A 95 45.88 -18.93 3.40
CA LEU A 95 46.18 -17.73 4.19
C LEU A 95 46.01 -18.02 5.68
N THR A 96 46.49 -17.09 6.52
CA THR A 96 46.16 -17.11 7.95
C THR A 96 44.65 -16.97 8.17
N ILE A 97 44.16 -17.43 9.32
CA ILE A 97 42.72 -17.37 9.65
C ILE A 97 42.24 -15.92 9.74
N GLU A 98 43.08 -15.02 10.25
CA GLU A 98 42.80 -13.59 10.37
C GLU A 98 42.70 -12.94 8.99
N ASP A 99 43.72 -13.12 8.14
CA ASP A 99 43.69 -12.57 6.78
C ASP A 99 42.56 -13.16 5.94
N GLN A 100 42.23 -14.45 6.12
CA GLN A 100 41.11 -15.08 5.43
C GLN A 100 39.78 -14.44 5.84
N LYS A 101 39.54 -14.24 7.15
CA LYS A 101 38.31 -13.58 7.65
C LYS A 101 38.18 -12.15 7.13
N ASP A 102 39.27 -11.39 7.15
CA ASP A 102 39.29 -10.01 6.66
C ASP A 102 39.09 -9.94 5.14
N ASN A 103 39.66 -10.90 4.40
CA ASN A 103 39.43 -11.05 2.97
C ASN A 103 37.98 -11.44 2.65
N ASP A 104 37.38 -12.37 3.40
CA ASP A 104 36.00 -12.81 3.19
C ASP A 104 35.02 -11.65 3.45
N ARG A 105 35.22 -10.90 4.53
CA ARG A 105 34.42 -9.72 4.88
C ARG A 105 34.55 -8.61 3.84
N PHE A 106 35.77 -8.33 3.38
CA PHE A 106 36.03 -7.35 2.34
C PHE A 106 35.41 -7.74 1.01
N LEU A 107 35.57 -8.99 0.57
CA LEU A 107 34.98 -9.48 -0.67
C LEU A 107 33.45 -9.43 -0.64
N ASN A 108 32.84 -9.71 0.52
CA ASN A 108 31.39 -9.56 0.69
C ASN A 108 30.97 -8.09 0.56
N TYR A 109 31.66 -7.18 1.26
CA TYR A 109 31.38 -5.74 1.17
C TYR A 109 31.60 -5.19 -0.25
N LEU A 110 32.67 -5.62 -0.92
CA LEU A 110 32.98 -5.26 -2.29
C LEU A 110 31.90 -5.76 -3.26
N PHE A 111 31.43 -6.99 -3.08
CA PHE A 111 30.30 -7.52 -3.83
C PHE A 111 29.03 -6.70 -3.59
N LEU A 112 28.76 -6.26 -2.36
CA LEU A 112 27.63 -5.38 -2.07
C LEU A 112 27.74 -4.02 -2.77
N CYS A 113 28.94 -3.45 -2.87
CA CYS A 113 29.16 -2.22 -3.65
C CYS A 113 28.83 -2.45 -5.14
N VAL A 114 29.25 -3.58 -5.72
CA VAL A 114 28.90 -3.97 -7.09
C VAL A 114 27.39 -4.19 -7.24
N ARG A 115 26.76 -4.86 -6.27
CA ARG A 115 25.30 -5.08 -6.20
C ARG A 115 24.51 -3.79 -5.99
N GLY A 116 25.11 -2.75 -5.43
CA GLY A 116 24.57 -1.40 -5.34
C GLY A 116 24.89 -0.52 -6.55
N GLY A 117 25.55 -1.05 -7.58
CA GLY A 117 25.97 -0.30 -8.76
C GLY A 117 27.03 0.78 -8.47
N ASP A 118 27.62 0.80 -7.27
CA ASP A 118 28.65 1.77 -6.90
C ASP A 118 30.04 1.21 -7.20
N LEU A 119 30.34 1.14 -8.51
CA LEU A 119 31.61 0.63 -9.02
C LEU A 119 32.78 1.56 -8.68
N MET A 120 32.52 2.85 -8.50
CA MET A 120 33.55 3.83 -8.15
C MET A 120 34.02 3.67 -6.70
N ARG A 121 33.09 3.48 -5.75
CA ARG A 121 33.43 3.11 -4.38
C ARG A 121 34.18 1.79 -4.33
N ALA A 122 33.69 0.78 -5.06
CA ALA A 122 34.36 -0.51 -5.16
C ALA A 122 35.81 -0.38 -5.67
N HIS A 123 36.03 0.39 -6.74
CA HIS A 123 37.36 0.67 -7.28
C HIS A 123 38.26 1.37 -6.26
N ARG A 124 37.76 2.44 -5.61
CA ARG A 124 38.51 3.20 -4.59
C ARG A 124 38.94 2.31 -3.43
N LEU A 125 38.06 1.42 -2.95
CA LEU A 125 38.37 0.49 -1.86
C LEU A 125 39.45 -0.51 -2.24
N CYS A 126 39.42 -1.04 -3.46
CA CYS A 126 40.51 -1.89 -3.97
C CYS A 126 41.84 -1.13 -4.04
N MET A 127 41.83 0.13 -4.49
CA MET A 127 43.03 0.97 -4.53
C MET A 127 43.59 1.28 -3.14
N GLN A 128 42.72 1.62 -2.18
CA GLN A 128 43.11 1.90 -0.79
C GLN A 128 43.73 0.69 -0.08
N ARG A 129 43.21 -0.52 -0.36
CA ARG A 129 43.75 -1.78 0.17
C ARG A 129 45.04 -2.25 -0.54
N GLY A 130 45.40 -1.63 -1.67
CA GLY A 130 46.57 -2.02 -2.48
C GLY A 130 46.33 -3.19 -3.44
N GLU A 131 45.07 -3.56 -3.70
CA GLU A 131 44.70 -4.64 -4.63
C GLU A 131 44.50 -4.13 -6.06
N PHE A 132 45.57 -3.61 -6.66
CA PHE A 132 45.52 -2.96 -7.97
C PHE A 132 45.00 -3.88 -9.09
N TRP A 133 45.29 -5.18 -9.03
CA TRP A 133 44.80 -6.15 -10.01
C TRP A 133 43.26 -6.22 -10.03
N ARG A 134 42.62 -6.11 -8.86
CA ARG A 134 41.16 -6.15 -8.72
C ARG A 134 40.55 -4.83 -9.16
N ALA A 135 41.18 -3.71 -8.81
CA ALA A 135 40.78 -2.39 -9.29
C ALA A 135 40.79 -2.31 -10.82
N VAL A 136 41.85 -2.83 -11.46
CA VAL A 136 41.96 -2.93 -12.93
C VAL A 136 40.90 -3.87 -13.51
N SER A 137 40.63 -4.99 -12.85
CA SER A 137 39.59 -5.93 -13.29
C SER A 137 38.19 -5.32 -13.23
N LEU A 138 37.93 -4.46 -12.25
CA LEU A 138 36.66 -3.73 -12.13
C LEU A 138 36.50 -2.74 -13.29
N GLU A 139 37.52 -1.96 -13.66
CA GLU A 139 37.47 -0.98 -14.77
C GLU A 139 37.04 -1.54 -16.12
N GLY A 140 37.14 -2.86 -16.33
CA GLY A 140 36.67 -3.50 -17.56
C GLY A 140 35.16 -3.38 -17.82
N TRP A 141 34.37 -2.83 -16.90
CA TRP A 141 32.92 -2.64 -17.06
C TRP A 141 32.57 -1.62 -18.16
N ARG A 142 33.46 -0.66 -18.45
CA ARG A 142 33.24 0.40 -19.43
C ARG A 142 33.40 -0.15 -20.87
N PRO A 143 32.42 0.05 -21.77
CA PRO A 143 32.59 -0.27 -23.19
C PRO A 143 33.70 0.56 -23.84
N PHE A 144 34.37 0.00 -24.83
CA PHE A 144 35.40 0.75 -25.57
C PHE A 144 34.80 1.99 -26.23
N HIS A 145 35.50 3.12 -26.07
CA HIS A 145 35.13 4.38 -26.70
C HIS A 145 36.35 5.08 -27.28
N PHE A 146 36.20 5.55 -28.52
CA PHE A 146 37.21 6.33 -29.21
C PHE A 146 36.55 7.53 -29.88
N SER A 147 36.87 8.74 -29.40
CA SER A 147 36.30 9.99 -29.89
C SER A 147 36.62 10.28 -31.36
N GLY A 148 37.69 9.68 -31.91
CA GLY A 148 38.13 9.91 -33.28
C GLY A 148 37.39 9.12 -34.36
N PHE A 149 36.44 8.25 -34.01
CA PHE A 149 35.57 7.59 -34.99
C PHE A 149 34.45 8.50 -35.50
N MET A 150 34.20 9.63 -34.84
CA MET A 150 33.23 10.63 -35.26
C MET A 150 33.92 11.73 -36.08
N PRO A 151 33.43 12.07 -37.28
CA PRO A 151 33.79 13.32 -37.91
C PRO A 151 33.18 14.48 -37.10
N ASN A 152 34.02 15.30 -36.47
CA ASN A 152 33.73 16.55 -35.75
C ASN A 152 32.23 16.88 -35.56
N SER A 153 31.62 16.43 -34.47
CA SER A 153 30.43 17.11 -33.93
C SER A 153 30.89 18.30 -33.09
N SER A 154 31.52 19.29 -33.71
CA SER A 154 31.93 20.52 -33.01
C SER A 154 30.78 21.53 -32.84
N ASP A 155 29.55 21.27 -33.30
CA ASP A 155 28.50 22.31 -33.30
C ASP A 155 27.07 21.82 -32.97
N ILE A 156 26.90 20.92 -32.00
CA ILE A 156 25.57 20.77 -31.35
C ILE A 156 25.72 20.81 -29.84
N ARG A 157 25.65 22.03 -29.28
CA ARG A 157 25.21 22.23 -27.90
C ARG A 157 23.75 21.77 -27.82
N PHE A 158 23.53 20.56 -27.33
CA PHE A 158 22.21 20.16 -26.87
C PHE A 158 22.01 20.79 -25.49
N ASP A 159 21.29 21.90 -25.48
CA ASP A 159 20.78 22.51 -24.26
C ASP A 159 19.60 21.66 -23.76
N GLY A 160 19.71 21.15 -22.54
CA GLY A 160 18.61 20.57 -21.77
C GLY A 160 18.25 19.10 -22.01
N ALA A 161 18.93 18.17 -21.31
CA ALA A 161 18.29 17.00 -20.69
C ALA A 161 19.25 16.32 -19.69
N ALA A 162 18.84 16.35 -18.41
CA ALA A 162 19.33 15.58 -17.27
C ALA A 162 20.86 15.54 -17.04
N THR A 163 21.29 16.27 -16.01
CA THR A 163 22.60 16.19 -15.37
C THR A 163 22.95 14.76 -14.95
N ASP A 164 23.76 14.07 -15.75
CA ASP A 164 24.59 12.97 -15.26
C ASP A 164 25.75 13.60 -14.48
N THR A 165 25.86 13.26 -13.20
CA THR A 165 26.87 13.76 -12.25
C THR A 165 28.30 13.32 -12.57
N ASP A 166 28.51 12.55 -13.64
CA ASP A 166 29.84 12.07 -14.05
C ASP A 166 30.65 13.15 -14.81
N ASP A 167 30.01 14.17 -15.37
CA ASP A 167 30.70 15.20 -16.16
C ASP A 167 31.38 16.29 -15.29
N GLN A 168 31.09 16.37 -13.99
CA GLN A 168 31.64 17.43 -13.12
C GLN A 168 33.02 17.12 -12.51
N MET A 169 33.45 15.85 -12.45
CA MET A 169 34.80 15.49 -11.98
C MET A 169 35.81 15.31 -13.11
N ASP A 170 35.35 15.25 -14.37
CA ASP A 170 36.23 15.13 -15.55
C ASP A 170 36.83 16.50 -15.97
N GLN A 171 36.41 17.62 -15.39
CA GLN A 171 37.00 18.96 -15.62
C GLN A 171 38.23 19.26 -14.75
N ASP A 172 38.39 18.62 -13.59
CA ASP A 172 39.45 18.96 -12.62
C ASP A 172 40.82 18.32 -12.93
N LEU A 173 40.92 17.49 -13.98
CA LEU A 173 42.20 16.89 -14.42
C LEU A 173 42.84 17.58 -15.64
N ASP A 174 42.18 18.58 -16.23
CA ASP A 174 42.68 19.31 -17.40
C ASP A 174 43.51 20.58 -17.05
N ASP A 175 43.56 20.99 -15.79
CA ASP A 175 44.23 22.24 -15.35
C ASP A 175 45.70 22.09 -14.89
N ALA A 176 46.35 20.97 -15.23
CA ALA A 176 47.79 20.78 -14.99
C ALA A 176 48.63 21.01 -16.26
N ASN A 177 49.01 22.27 -16.46
CA ASN A 177 50.16 22.76 -17.23
C ASN A 177 50.05 22.82 -18.78
N PRO A 178 49.99 24.02 -19.41
CA PRO A 178 49.74 24.20 -20.85
C PRO A 178 51.01 24.21 -21.72
N GLU A 179 52.08 23.51 -21.34
CA GLU A 179 53.34 23.48 -22.09
C GLU A 179 53.75 22.05 -22.47
N SER A 180 52.89 21.33 -23.18
CA SER A 180 53.36 20.26 -24.08
C SER A 180 52.45 20.14 -25.31
N THR A 181 52.79 20.90 -26.33
CA THR A 181 52.22 20.76 -27.68
C THR A 181 52.65 19.41 -28.29
N GLY A 182 51.82 18.39 -28.07
CA GLY A 182 51.69 17.18 -28.90
C GLY A 182 50.29 17.14 -29.52
N PRO A 183 50.04 16.36 -30.59
CA PRO A 183 48.82 16.47 -31.40
C PRO A 183 47.58 16.23 -30.54
N THR A 184 46.77 17.28 -30.48
CA THR A 184 45.56 17.51 -29.70
C THR A 184 44.47 16.46 -29.94
N GLY A 185 43.90 15.92 -28.85
CA GLY A 185 42.47 15.58 -28.78
C GLY A 185 42.02 14.14 -29.06
N ARG A 186 42.84 13.11 -28.83
CA ARG A 186 42.41 11.70 -28.95
C ARG A 186 42.46 10.97 -27.62
N THR A 187 41.34 10.96 -26.90
CA THR A 187 41.16 10.13 -25.70
C THR A 187 40.76 8.72 -26.14
N VAL A 188 41.73 7.80 -26.22
CA VAL A 188 41.45 6.36 -26.29
C VAL A 188 41.16 5.89 -24.88
N ARG A 189 39.91 5.58 -24.55
CA ARG A 189 39.57 4.99 -23.25
C ARG A 189 39.49 3.45 -23.39
N ASN A 190 40.55 2.82 -22.87
CA ASN A 190 40.80 1.41 -22.52
C ASN A 190 40.61 0.28 -23.55
N VAL A 191 41.72 -0.42 -23.81
CA VAL A 191 41.80 -1.76 -24.43
C VAL A 191 41.90 -2.82 -23.33
N THR A 192 40.82 -3.11 -22.61
CA THR A 192 40.78 -4.31 -21.74
C THR A 192 39.34 -4.74 -21.46
N ARG A 193 38.61 -5.16 -22.51
CA ARG A 193 37.49 -6.10 -22.36
C ARG A 193 37.96 -7.56 -22.52
N VAL A 194 39.24 -7.77 -22.25
CA VAL A 194 40.01 -8.93 -22.71
C VAL A 194 40.19 -9.88 -21.54
N THR A 195 39.73 -11.09 -21.76
CA THR A 195 39.82 -12.22 -20.84
C THR A 195 39.21 -11.96 -19.46
N ARG A 196 37.90 -11.70 -19.42
CA ARG A 196 37.16 -12.26 -18.28
C ARG A 196 37.13 -13.76 -18.52
N PRO A 197 37.70 -14.60 -17.64
CA PRO A 197 37.34 -16.00 -17.69
C PRO A 197 35.83 -16.02 -17.59
N ALA A 198 35.17 -16.61 -18.59
CA ALA A 198 33.84 -17.13 -18.38
C ALA A 198 33.93 -17.84 -17.03
N ALA A 199 33.22 -17.37 -16.01
CA ALA A 199 33.19 -18.04 -14.71
C ALA A 199 32.40 -19.35 -14.86
N THR A 200 32.85 -20.21 -15.78
CA THR A 200 32.46 -21.59 -15.95
C THR A 200 33.14 -22.41 -14.86
N ASP A 201 32.76 -23.68 -14.76
CA ASP A 201 33.16 -24.60 -13.68
C ASP A 201 34.68 -24.69 -13.38
N VAL A 202 35.53 -24.13 -14.26
CA VAL A 202 36.98 -23.98 -14.09
C VAL A 202 37.37 -23.14 -12.85
N THR A 203 36.50 -22.24 -12.36
CA THR A 203 36.79 -21.30 -11.24
C THR A 203 36.25 -21.72 -9.87
N THR A 204 36.04 -23.02 -9.62
CA THR A 204 35.57 -23.53 -8.29
C THR A 204 36.54 -23.22 -7.13
N ARG A 205 37.77 -22.80 -7.42
CA ARG A 205 38.79 -22.42 -6.43
C ARG A 205 38.66 -20.99 -5.89
N LEU A 206 37.95 -20.10 -6.59
CA LEU A 206 37.78 -18.71 -6.16
C LEU A 206 36.74 -18.58 -5.04
N HIS A 207 36.93 -17.57 -4.19
CA HIS A 207 36.01 -17.25 -3.10
C HIS A 207 34.60 -16.92 -3.63
N MET A 208 33.56 -17.25 -2.86
CA MET A 208 32.17 -17.16 -3.33
C MET A 208 31.78 -15.77 -3.84
N TYR A 209 32.15 -14.71 -3.12
CA TYR A 209 31.82 -13.33 -3.49
C TYR A 209 32.72 -12.79 -4.60
N GLU A 210 33.95 -13.27 -4.71
CA GLU A 210 34.82 -12.93 -5.83
C GLU A 210 34.28 -13.50 -7.15
N ARG A 211 33.82 -14.76 -7.13
CA ARG A 211 33.07 -15.32 -8.26
C ARG A 211 31.81 -14.52 -8.55
N ALA A 212 31.09 -14.07 -7.52
CA ALA A 212 29.86 -13.30 -7.69
C ALA A 212 30.12 -11.93 -8.34
N ILE A 213 31.22 -11.23 -7.99
CA ILE A 213 31.64 -9.97 -8.63
C ILE A 213 31.89 -10.18 -10.13
N TYR A 214 32.68 -11.20 -10.48
CA TYR A 214 32.94 -11.51 -11.90
C TYR A 214 31.69 -12.01 -12.62
N ALA A 215 30.81 -12.75 -11.93
CA ALA A 215 29.54 -13.19 -12.49
C ALA A 215 28.58 -12.03 -12.77
N ALA A 216 28.51 -11.03 -11.89
CA ALA A 216 27.72 -9.83 -12.08
C ALA A 216 28.20 -9.04 -13.31
N MET A 217 29.51 -8.89 -13.48
CA MET A 217 30.10 -8.20 -14.64
C MET A 217 30.04 -8.99 -15.95
N SER A 218 29.82 -10.31 -15.90
CA SER A 218 29.76 -11.17 -17.09
C SER A 218 28.35 -11.62 -17.46
N GLY A 219 27.36 -11.33 -16.61
CA GLY A 219 25.98 -11.80 -16.77
C GLY A 219 25.79 -13.29 -16.48
N ASN A 220 26.66 -13.93 -15.69
CA ASN A 220 26.56 -15.36 -15.39
C ASN A 220 25.56 -15.64 -14.27
N LEU A 221 24.32 -15.92 -14.66
CA LEU A 221 23.21 -16.19 -13.74
C LEU A 221 23.46 -17.39 -12.82
N GLY A 222 24.03 -18.49 -13.33
CA GLY A 222 24.19 -19.73 -12.56
C GLY A 222 25.14 -19.60 -11.38
N VAL A 223 26.13 -18.69 -11.45
CA VAL A 223 26.97 -18.35 -10.30
C VAL A 223 26.22 -17.43 -9.34
N LEU A 224 25.54 -16.40 -9.86
CA LEU A 224 24.79 -15.43 -9.05
C LEU A 224 23.69 -16.09 -8.21
N GLN A 225 22.90 -17.00 -8.81
CA GLN A 225 21.84 -17.74 -8.10
C GLN A 225 22.36 -18.61 -6.95
N ARG A 226 23.60 -19.11 -7.06
CA ARG A 226 24.23 -19.91 -5.98
C ARG A 226 24.82 -19.05 -4.86
N THR A 227 25.18 -17.81 -5.15
CA THR A 227 25.84 -16.92 -4.18
C THR A 227 24.86 -16.00 -3.46
N LEU A 228 23.79 -15.59 -4.14
CA LEU A 228 22.76 -14.71 -3.58
C LEU A 228 21.77 -15.52 -2.74
N PRO A 229 21.20 -14.94 -1.67
CA PRO A 229 20.12 -15.59 -0.95
C PRO A 229 18.88 -15.72 -1.83
N ALA A 230 17.99 -16.64 -1.45
CA ALA A 230 16.67 -16.80 -2.05
C ALA A 230 15.78 -15.60 -1.69
N SER A 231 16.04 -14.47 -2.33
CA SER A 231 15.32 -13.21 -2.19
C SER A 231 14.83 -12.77 -3.56
N TRP A 232 13.59 -12.32 -3.63
CA TRP A 232 13.05 -11.76 -4.85
C TRP A 232 13.91 -10.59 -5.37
N THR A 233 14.34 -9.68 -4.50
CA THR A 233 15.12 -8.49 -4.90
C THR A 233 16.46 -8.84 -5.56
N ASP A 234 17.17 -9.82 -5.00
CA ASP A 234 18.51 -10.20 -5.45
C ASP A 234 18.48 -11.15 -6.65
N LEU A 235 17.56 -12.10 -6.65
CA LEU A 235 17.37 -13.00 -7.79
C LEU A 235 16.86 -12.22 -9.00
N LEU A 236 15.89 -11.31 -8.83
CA LEU A 236 15.40 -10.49 -9.93
C LEU A 236 16.52 -9.60 -10.50
N TRP A 237 17.30 -8.94 -9.65
CA TRP A 237 18.48 -8.19 -10.09
C TRP A 237 19.43 -9.07 -10.90
N ALA A 238 19.74 -10.28 -10.43
CA ALA A 238 20.64 -11.20 -11.13
C ALA A 238 20.08 -11.66 -12.49
N HIS A 239 18.77 -11.95 -12.56
CA HIS A 239 18.08 -12.32 -13.79
C HIS A 239 18.06 -11.18 -14.81
N CYS A 240 17.67 -9.97 -14.39
CA CYS A 240 17.66 -8.78 -15.24
C CYS A 240 19.06 -8.40 -15.71
N ARG A 241 20.06 -8.42 -14.83
CA ARG A 241 21.45 -8.12 -15.18
C ARG A 241 21.99 -9.11 -16.21
N ALA A 242 21.75 -10.41 -16.01
CA ALA A 242 22.14 -11.42 -16.98
C ALA A 242 21.43 -11.25 -18.33
N ALA A 243 20.15 -10.82 -18.33
CA ALA A 243 19.40 -10.57 -19.55
C ALA A 243 19.93 -9.35 -20.34
N VAL A 244 20.22 -8.24 -19.65
CA VAL A 244 20.81 -7.02 -20.23
C VAL A 244 22.18 -7.34 -20.83
N GLU A 245 23.07 -7.99 -20.08
CA GLU A 245 24.40 -8.37 -20.56
C GLU A 245 24.33 -9.32 -21.77
N ALA A 246 23.39 -10.27 -21.79
CA ALA A 246 23.18 -11.16 -22.92
C ALA A 246 22.70 -10.42 -24.18
N ARG A 247 21.77 -9.47 -24.04
CA ARG A 247 21.27 -8.65 -25.15
C ARG A 247 22.38 -7.75 -25.71
N VAL A 248 23.07 -7.01 -24.86
CA VAL A 248 24.19 -6.14 -25.24
C VAL A 248 25.28 -6.94 -25.95
N ASP A 249 25.66 -8.09 -25.41
CA ASP A 249 26.67 -8.95 -26.01
C ASP A 249 26.25 -9.51 -27.38
N SER A 250 25.00 -9.94 -27.51
CA SER A 250 24.45 -10.41 -28.79
C SER A 250 24.47 -9.31 -29.85
N SER A 251 24.06 -8.09 -29.50
CA SER A 251 24.05 -6.94 -30.41
C SER A 251 25.46 -6.54 -30.84
N LEU A 252 26.41 -6.52 -29.90
CA LEU A 252 27.81 -6.22 -30.21
C LEU A 252 28.41 -7.24 -31.18
N ARG A 253 28.15 -8.54 -31.00
CA ARG A 253 28.63 -9.60 -31.91
C ARG A 253 28.01 -9.55 -33.30
N HIS A 254 26.77 -9.07 -33.40
CA HIS A 254 26.09 -8.94 -34.67
C HIS A 254 26.63 -7.75 -35.47
N LEU A 255 26.89 -6.62 -34.79
CA LEU A 255 27.24 -5.35 -35.43
C LEU A 255 28.74 -5.18 -35.65
N LEU A 256 29.55 -5.66 -34.71
CA LEU A 256 30.99 -5.75 -34.89
C LEU A 256 31.25 -7.14 -35.50
N HIS A 257 31.89 -7.21 -36.67
CA HIS A 257 32.43 -8.47 -37.23
C HIS A 257 33.61 -9.01 -36.38
N THR A 258 33.43 -8.99 -35.08
CA THR A 258 34.29 -9.59 -34.08
C THR A 258 33.68 -10.93 -33.77
N GLY A 259 34.39 -12.02 -34.09
CA GLY A 259 34.04 -13.36 -33.63
C GLY A 259 33.78 -13.41 -32.12
N PRO A 260 33.27 -14.53 -31.58
CA PRO A 260 32.74 -14.63 -30.21
C PRO A 260 33.68 -13.99 -29.17
N ARG A 261 33.40 -12.75 -28.76
CA ARG A 261 34.10 -11.93 -27.75
C ARG A 261 35.63 -11.74 -27.88
N ALA A 262 36.30 -12.20 -28.94
CA ALA A 262 37.76 -12.25 -29.00
C ALA A 262 38.47 -11.15 -29.81
N ASN A 263 37.75 -10.24 -30.50
CA ASN A 263 38.40 -9.33 -31.45
C ASN A 263 38.39 -7.83 -31.08
N THR A 264 38.07 -7.44 -29.84
CA THR A 264 38.31 -6.05 -29.39
C THR A 264 39.75 -5.80 -28.91
N LEU A 265 40.64 -6.78 -29.06
CA LEU A 265 42.10 -6.61 -28.99
C LEU A 265 42.73 -6.01 -30.26
N ALA A 266 41.99 -5.81 -31.35
CA ALA A 266 42.58 -5.38 -32.61
C ALA A 266 42.82 -3.86 -32.68
N VAL A 267 43.48 -3.27 -31.69
CA VAL A 267 44.21 -1.99 -31.89
C VAL A 267 45.43 -2.20 -32.81
N THR A 268 45.83 -3.45 -33.10
CA THR A 268 46.97 -3.75 -34.00
C THR A 268 46.59 -4.38 -35.34
N GLY A 269 45.30 -4.53 -35.67
CA GLY A 269 44.86 -4.85 -37.04
C GLY A 269 45.40 -6.17 -37.66
N LYS A 270 45.96 -7.10 -36.87
CA LYS A 270 46.36 -8.44 -37.34
C LYS A 270 46.11 -9.49 -36.27
N THR A 271 45.21 -10.43 -36.56
CA THR A 271 45.02 -11.66 -35.78
C THR A 271 46.24 -12.56 -35.98
N ASN A 272 47.04 -12.76 -34.94
CA ASN A 272 48.20 -13.65 -34.98
C ASN A 272 47.73 -15.12 -34.96
N SER A 273 48.25 -15.99 -35.84
CA SER A 273 47.76 -17.37 -36.03
C SER A 273 48.05 -18.34 -34.87
N LEU A 274 48.65 -17.84 -33.78
CA LEU A 274 49.01 -18.60 -32.59
C LEU A 274 47.92 -18.60 -31.50
N TRP A 275 46.88 -17.78 -31.65
CA TRP A 275 45.71 -17.80 -30.78
C TRP A 275 44.58 -18.56 -31.50
N PRO A 276 44.05 -19.66 -30.93
CA PRO A 276 42.85 -20.29 -31.48
C PRO A 276 41.72 -19.26 -31.52
N LEU A 277 40.90 -19.28 -32.58
CA LEU A 277 39.80 -18.32 -32.79
C LEU A 277 38.86 -18.15 -31.58
N ASP A 278 38.79 -19.16 -30.70
CA ASP A 278 37.95 -19.16 -29.51
C ASP A 278 38.73 -19.06 -28.18
N ALA A 279 40.07 -18.89 -28.22
CA ALA A 279 40.94 -18.76 -27.04
C ALA A 279 40.75 -19.84 -25.94
N GLY A 280 40.08 -20.96 -26.24
CA GLY A 280 39.64 -21.95 -25.24
C GLY A 280 38.59 -21.44 -24.23
N LEU A 281 38.07 -20.22 -24.41
CA LEU A 281 37.03 -19.63 -23.57
C LEU A 281 35.68 -19.91 -24.22
N SER A 282 35.13 -21.11 -23.99
CA SER A 282 33.72 -21.33 -24.25
C SER A 282 32.93 -20.27 -23.51
N LEU A 283 32.05 -19.57 -24.21
CA LEU A 283 31.15 -18.63 -23.58
C LEU A 283 30.38 -19.35 -22.48
N PRO A 284 30.14 -18.69 -21.32
CA PRO A 284 29.20 -19.24 -20.36
C PRO A 284 27.93 -19.56 -21.13
N SER A 285 27.31 -20.70 -20.85
CA SER A 285 25.97 -21.00 -21.37
C SER A 285 25.11 -19.78 -21.07
N ILE A 286 24.73 -19.03 -22.10
CA ILE A 286 24.01 -17.77 -21.90
C ILE A 286 22.70 -18.18 -21.25
N ALA A 287 22.50 -17.80 -19.98
CA ALA A 287 21.32 -18.19 -19.21
C ALA A 287 20.01 -17.75 -19.90
N TRP A 288 20.13 -16.72 -20.73
CA TRP A 288 19.13 -16.16 -21.60
C TRP A 288 19.62 -16.23 -23.06
N LEU A 289 19.23 -17.26 -23.81
CA LEU A 289 19.46 -17.31 -25.27
C LEU A 289 18.98 -16.01 -25.92
N PRO A 290 19.63 -15.41 -26.92
CA PRO A 290 19.16 -14.17 -27.54
C PRO A 290 17.74 -14.35 -28.13
N LYS A 291 16.74 -13.98 -27.34
CA LYS A 291 15.31 -13.95 -27.62
C LYS A 291 14.77 -12.69 -26.93
N GLU A 292 13.59 -12.25 -27.33
CA GLU A 292 12.88 -11.15 -26.68
C GLU A 292 12.36 -11.58 -25.30
N TRP A 293 13.24 -11.63 -24.29
CA TRP A 293 12.85 -11.92 -22.91
C TRP A 293 12.21 -10.70 -22.27
N THR A 294 11.09 -10.86 -21.62
CA THR A 294 10.41 -9.77 -20.93
C THR A 294 10.81 -9.70 -19.46
N ILE A 295 10.44 -8.61 -18.79
CA ILE A 295 10.55 -8.52 -17.32
C ILE A 295 9.67 -9.62 -16.69
N GLY A 296 8.51 -9.92 -17.25
CA GLY A 296 7.62 -11.01 -16.83
C GLY A 296 8.32 -12.37 -16.78
N ASP A 297 9.08 -12.73 -17.82
CA ASP A 297 9.84 -13.97 -17.84
C ASP A 297 10.87 -14.06 -16.69
N ALA A 298 11.44 -12.92 -16.29
CA ALA A 298 12.36 -12.87 -15.15
C ALA A 298 11.61 -13.10 -13.83
N PHE A 299 10.43 -12.50 -13.65
CA PHE A 299 9.56 -12.75 -12.50
C PHE A 299 9.14 -14.22 -12.40
N ASP A 300 8.67 -14.83 -13.48
CA ASP A 300 8.23 -16.24 -13.48
C ASP A 300 9.35 -17.21 -13.08
N ARG A 301 10.58 -16.93 -13.56
CA ARG A 301 11.77 -17.71 -13.16
C ARG A 301 12.19 -17.49 -11.72
N VAL A 302 12.03 -16.26 -11.20
CA VAL A 302 12.29 -15.97 -9.79
C VAL A 302 11.25 -16.65 -8.90
N GLU A 303 9.96 -16.56 -9.23
CA GLU A 303 8.88 -17.20 -8.48
C GLU A 303 8.98 -18.72 -8.48
N SER A 304 9.32 -19.33 -9.63
CA SER A 304 9.59 -20.77 -9.68
C SER A 304 10.81 -21.20 -8.86
N THR A 305 11.83 -20.34 -8.75
CA THR A 305 13.01 -20.60 -7.89
C THR A 305 12.66 -20.46 -6.41
N LEU A 306 11.80 -19.50 -6.05
CA LEU A 306 11.35 -19.28 -4.67
C LEU A 306 10.29 -20.31 -4.23
N GLY A 307 9.52 -20.86 -5.17
CA GLY A 307 8.41 -21.78 -4.89
C GLY A 307 7.13 -21.08 -4.40
N TRP A 308 7.08 -19.75 -4.46
CA TRP A 308 5.93 -18.94 -4.08
C TRP A 308 5.91 -17.60 -4.84
N SER A 309 4.72 -16.99 -4.92
CA SER A 309 4.51 -15.66 -5.49
C SER A 309 3.76 -14.76 -4.52
N ALA A 310 4.02 -13.46 -4.55
CA ALA A 310 3.36 -12.49 -3.67
C ALA A 310 1.84 -12.45 -3.92
N LEU A 311 1.44 -12.48 -5.19
CA LEU A 311 0.04 -12.56 -5.60
C LEU A 311 -0.61 -13.89 -5.15
N GLY A 312 0.10 -15.01 -5.28
CA GLY A 312 -0.38 -16.32 -4.81
C GLY A 312 -0.57 -16.38 -3.30
N TYR A 313 0.31 -15.71 -2.54
CA TYR A 313 0.14 -15.54 -1.09
C TYR A 313 -1.10 -14.71 -0.75
N MET A 314 -1.33 -13.61 -1.47
CA MET A 314 -2.52 -12.78 -1.28
C MET A 314 -3.83 -13.54 -1.53
N GLN A 315 -3.85 -14.43 -2.53
CA GLN A 315 -5.02 -15.25 -2.88
C GLN A 315 -5.27 -16.39 -1.88
N ASN A 316 -4.23 -17.17 -1.57
CA ASN A 316 -4.39 -18.46 -0.90
C ASN A 316 -3.85 -18.50 0.54
N ALA A 317 -3.27 -17.40 1.04
CA ALA A 317 -2.68 -17.27 2.37
C ALA A 317 -1.78 -18.47 2.74
N SER A 318 -0.78 -18.76 1.90
CA SER A 318 0.16 -19.86 2.15
C SER A 318 1.00 -19.62 3.41
N ALA A 319 1.59 -20.66 3.99
CA ALA A 319 2.47 -20.52 5.16
C ALA A 319 3.89 -20.12 4.69
N ILE A 320 4.19 -18.82 4.73
CA ILE A 320 5.53 -18.27 4.46
C ILE A 320 6.02 -17.55 5.72
N ALA A 321 7.28 -17.78 6.11
CA ALA A 321 7.87 -17.11 7.25
C ALA A 321 8.30 -15.67 6.87
N LEU A 322 8.11 -14.72 7.79
CA LEU A 322 8.49 -13.32 7.57
C LEU A 322 9.99 -13.15 7.23
N ASP A 323 10.84 -13.99 7.82
CA ASP A 323 12.29 -13.99 7.56
C ASP A 323 12.64 -14.40 6.14
N GLU A 324 11.85 -15.28 5.51
CA GLU A 324 12.02 -15.67 4.11
C GLU A 324 11.67 -14.51 3.18
N VAL A 325 10.62 -13.74 3.51
CA VAL A 325 10.17 -12.57 2.74
C VAL A 325 11.14 -11.38 2.86
N ARG A 326 11.79 -11.21 4.01
CA ARG A 326 12.71 -10.08 4.29
C ARG A 326 14.16 -10.36 3.93
N ARG A 327 14.51 -11.58 3.54
CA ARG A 327 15.89 -11.96 3.25
C ARG A 327 16.46 -11.15 2.08
N SER A 328 17.71 -10.72 2.19
CA SER A 328 18.49 -10.11 1.09
C SER A 328 19.98 -10.24 1.40
N ALA A 329 20.84 -10.14 0.39
CA ALA A 329 22.29 -10.25 0.54
C ALA A 329 22.83 -9.17 1.50
N LEU A 330 22.25 -7.97 1.42
CA LEU A 330 22.56 -6.86 2.31
C LEU A 330 22.13 -7.16 3.75
N ASN A 331 20.90 -7.65 3.97
CA ASN A 331 20.42 -7.99 5.31
C ASN A 331 21.25 -9.13 5.93
N ASP A 332 21.60 -10.15 5.15
CA ASP A 332 22.46 -11.26 5.60
C ASP A 332 23.88 -10.76 5.98
N PHE A 333 24.41 -9.73 5.30
CA PHE A 333 25.69 -9.11 5.66
C PHE A 333 25.61 -8.24 6.93
N LEU A 334 24.60 -7.38 7.04
CA LEU A 334 24.46 -6.46 8.18
C LEU A 334 24.14 -7.20 9.49
N LEU A 335 23.41 -8.31 9.41
CA LEU A 335 23.04 -9.15 10.56
C LEU A 335 24.11 -10.21 10.92
N GLY A 336 25.25 -10.23 10.21
CA GLY A 336 26.16 -11.39 10.08
C GLY A 336 26.42 -12.25 11.32
N ASP A 337 26.41 -13.58 11.14
CA ASP A 337 26.86 -14.76 11.94
C ASP A 337 26.83 -14.75 13.49
N GLY A 338 26.32 -13.70 14.12
CA GLY A 338 26.24 -13.51 15.57
C GLY A 338 24.81 -13.37 16.04
N SER A 339 24.21 -14.50 16.41
CA SER A 339 23.30 -14.59 17.56
C SER A 339 22.08 -13.65 17.65
N GLN A 340 21.40 -13.29 16.57
CA GLN A 340 19.96 -12.95 16.59
C GLN A 340 19.25 -13.28 15.26
N ARG A 341 19.50 -14.47 14.68
CA ARG A 341 18.37 -15.12 14.00
C ARG A 341 17.42 -15.51 15.11
N SER A 342 16.38 -14.71 15.31
CA SER A 342 15.21 -15.13 16.06
C SER A 342 14.60 -16.32 15.32
N THR A 343 15.19 -17.51 15.48
CA THR A 343 14.49 -18.78 15.31
C THR A 343 13.49 -18.88 16.45
N ILE A 344 12.52 -17.97 16.48
CA ILE A 344 11.23 -18.30 17.01
C ILE A 344 10.55 -18.96 15.82
N PRO A 345 10.42 -20.29 15.77
CA PRO A 345 9.39 -20.88 14.94
C PRO A 345 8.05 -20.46 15.57
N MET A 346 7.59 -19.24 15.28
CA MET A 346 6.21 -18.84 15.54
C MET A 346 5.41 -19.40 14.36
N TYR A 347 5.03 -20.67 14.48
CA TYR A 347 3.65 -21.12 14.52
C TYR A 347 3.61 -22.64 14.30
N ASP A 348 3.17 -23.31 15.36
CA ASP A 348 2.73 -24.69 15.38
C ASP A 348 1.58 -24.85 14.37
N ARG A 349 1.68 -25.84 13.47
CA ARG A 349 0.72 -26.14 12.39
C ARG A 349 -0.66 -26.62 12.89
N THR A 350 -0.95 -26.50 14.19
CA THR A 350 -2.04 -27.22 14.86
C THR A 350 -3.19 -26.34 15.35
N SER A 351 -3.31 -25.10 14.87
CA SER A 351 -4.57 -24.36 14.99
C SER A 351 -4.76 -23.43 13.79
N GLY A 352 -5.99 -23.29 13.29
CA GLY A 352 -6.35 -22.43 12.16
C GLY A 352 -6.21 -20.93 12.45
N GLN A 353 -5.03 -20.50 12.88
CA GLN A 353 -4.67 -19.12 13.12
C GLN A 353 -4.37 -18.42 11.78
N GLN A 354 -5.03 -17.28 11.59
CA GLN A 354 -4.92 -16.43 10.42
C GLN A 354 -3.47 -16.00 10.19
N ALA A 355 -3.09 -15.84 8.92
CA ALA A 355 -1.75 -15.38 8.54
C ALA A 355 -1.38 -14.06 9.28
N PRO A 356 -0.14 -13.92 9.76
CA PRO A 356 0.29 -12.70 10.44
C PRO A 356 0.17 -11.50 9.50
N ILE A 357 -0.53 -10.45 9.94
CA ILE A 357 -0.81 -9.22 9.18
C ILE A 357 0.48 -8.58 8.63
N SER A 358 1.58 -8.69 9.37
CA SER A 358 2.89 -8.19 8.93
C SER A 358 3.37 -8.86 7.64
N VAL A 359 3.25 -10.19 7.51
CA VAL A 359 3.64 -10.91 6.28
C VAL A 359 2.72 -10.52 5.13
N LEU A 360 1.41 -10.45 5.39
CA LEU A 360 0.43 -10.01 4.40
C LEU A 360 0.75 -8.60 3.85
N LEU A 361 1.06 -7.64 4.71
CA LEU A 361 1.44 -6.30 4.30
C LEU A 361 2.70 -6.31 3.42
N HIS A 362 3.74 -7.08 3.77
CA HIS A 362 4.94 -7.20 2.95
C HIS A 362 4.60 -7.78 1.57
N CYS A 363 3.79 -8.83 1.50
CA CYS A 363 3.34 -9.41 0.23
C CYS A 363 2.53 -8.42 -0.60
N ILE A 364 1.65 -7.62 0.01
CA ILE A 364 0.91 -6.56 -0.69
C ILE A 364 1.88 -5.55 -1.31
N PHE A 365 2.86 -5.05 -0.56
CA PHE A 365 3.83 -4.10 -1.11
C PHE A 365 4.72 -4.72 -2.18
N TYR A 366 5.10 -5.98 -2.06
CA TYR A 366 5.85 -6.67 -3.12
C TYR A 366 5.00 -6.85 -4.38
N ALA A 367 3.74 -7.23 -4.24
CA ALA A 367 2.81 -7.30 -5.35
C ALA A 367 2.54 -5.92 -5.96
N THR A 368 2.51 -4.82 -5.18
CA THR A 368 2.45 -3.45 -5.75
C THR A 368 3.65 -3.17 -6.65
N GLN A 369 4.85 -3.54 -6.21
CA GLN A 369 6.09 -3.32 -6.97
C GLN A 369 6.07 -4.13 -8.27
N GLN A 370 5.69 -5.41 -8.18
CA GLN A 370 5.54 -6.29 -9.34
C GLN A 370 4.50 -5.77 -10.33
N ALA A 371 3.31 -5.37 -9.85
CA ALA A 371 2.24 -4.85 -10.71
C ALA A 371 2.67 -3.57 -11.44
N VAL A 372 3.36 -2.64 -10.78
CA VAL A 372 3.91 -1.43 -11.42
C VAL A 372 4.97 -1.77 -12.48
N MET A 373 5.82 -2.76 -12.20
CA MET A 373 6.89 -3.17 -13.13
C MET A 373 6.36 -3.90 -14.36
N LEU A 374 5.34 -4.76 -14.20
CA LEU A 374 4.74 -5.52 -15.28
C LEU A 374 3.63 -4.75 -16.01
N ARG A 375 3.11 -3.68 -15.40
CA ARG A 375 1.93 -2.93 -15.83
C ARG A 375 0.67 -3.81 -15.98
N ASP A 376 0.62 -4.90 -15.21
CA ASP A 376 -0.55 -5.77 -15.10
C ASP A 376 -1.19 -5.55 -13.73
N TYR A 377 -2.37 -4.92 -13.75
CA TYR A 377 -3.06 -4.47 -12.54
C TYR A 377 -4.33 -5.28 -12.24
N ASP A 378 -4.89 -6.02 -13.20
CA ASP A 378 -6.24 -6.61 -13.05
C ASP A 378 -6.28 -7.67 -11.95
N ALA A 379 -5.38 -8.66 -12.03
CA ALA A 379 -5.29 -9.71 -11.02
C ALA A 379 -4.85 -9.15 -9.66
N TYR A 380 -3.96 -8.16 -9.66
CA TYR A 380 -3.50 -7.49 -8.45
C TYR A 380 -4.63 -6.72 -7.75
N LEU A 381 -5.39 -5.90 -8.47
CA LEU A 381 -6.45 -5.07 -7.89
C LEU A 381 -7.64 -5.92 -7.41
N SER A 382 -8.02 -6.97 -8.14
CA SER A 382 -9.07 -7.88 -7.70
C SER A 382 -8.70 -8.58 -6.39
N THR A 383 -7.47 -9.11 -6.28
CA THR A 383 -7.00 -9.76 -5.05
C THR A 383 -6.81 -8.77 -3.90
N LEU A 384 -6.38 -7.54 -4.20
CA LEU A 384 -6.30 -6.46 -3.22
C LEU A 384 -7.68 -6.11 -2.66
N ALA A 385 -8.70 -5.99 -3.51
CA ALA A 385 -10.08 -5.72 -3.11
C ALA A 385 -10.61 -6.80 -2.14
N ASP A 386 -10.38 -8.08 -2.43
CA ASP A 386 -10.79 -9.20 -1.56
C ASP A 386 -10.15 -9.17 -0.17
N LEU A 387 -8.97 -8.55 -0.04
CA LEU A 387 -8.24 -8.43 1.23
C LEU A 387 -8.65 -7.20 2.05
N MET A 388 -9.34 -6.23 1.45
CA MET A 388 -9.70 -4.97 2.12
C MET A 388 -10.51 -5.18 3.42
N PRO A 389 -11.53 -6.06 3.49
CA PRO A 389 -12.25 -6.32 4.73
C PRO A 389 -11.35 -6.80 5.87
N LYS A 390 -10.36 -7.65 5.55
CA LYS A 390 -9.40 -8.16 6.54
C LYS A 390 -8.48 -7.05 7.05
N LEU A 391 -7.98 -6.18 6.17
CA LEU A 391 -7.13 -5.05 6.55
C LEU A 391 -7.90 -4.00 7.38
N VAL A 392 -9.17 -3.74 7.07
CA VAL A 392 -10.00 -2.83 7.88
C VAL A 392 -10.19 -3.39 9.29
N THR A 393 -10.52 -4.68 9.40
CA THR A 393 -10.67 -5.38 10.69
C THR A 393 -9.39 -5.27 11.53
N ALA A 394 -8.24 -5.55 10.90
CA ALA A 394 -6.92 -5.46 11.53
C ALA A 394 -6.55 -4.02 11.94
N GLY A 395 -6.76 -3.05 11.05
CA GLY A 395 -6.39 -1.65 11.28
C GLY A 395 -7.19 -0.97 12.38
N LEU A 396 -8.48 -1.30 12.50
CA LEU A 396 -9.38 -0.74 13.51
C LEU A 396 -9.48 -1.59 14.78
N GLY A 397 -8.84 -2.76 14.82
CA GLY A 397 -8.91 -3.69 15.96
C GLY A 397 -10.32 -4.19 16.22
N LEU A 398 -11.11 -4.43 15.16
CA LEU A 398 -12.49 -4.91 15.29
C LEU A 398 -12.52 -6.40 15.66
N THR A 399 -13.38 -6.76 16.61
CA THR A 399 -13.57 -8.17 17.02
C THR A 399 -14.45 -8.96 16.06
N LEU A 400 -15.29 -8.26 15.29
CA LEU A 400 -16.14 -8.80 14.24
C LEU A 400 -15.70 -8.19 12.89
N PRO A 401 -15.76 -8.96 11.79
CA PRO A 401 -15.51 -8.40 10.46
C PRO A 401 -16.51 -7.28 10.15
N PRO A 402 -16.15 -6.30 9.31
CA PRO A 402 -17.06 -5.24 8.88
C PRO A 402 -18.30 -5.84 8.19
N ASP A 403 -19.39 -5.09 8.16
CA ASP A 403 -20.59 -5.48 7.42
C ASP A 403 -20.21 -5.74 5.95
N LEU A 404 -20.34 -7.01 5.53
CA LEU A 404 -20.02 -7.46 4.17
C LEU A 404 -21.31 -7.63 3.38
N GLY A 405 -21.33 -7.01 2.20
CA GLY A 405 -22.36 -7.22 1.20
C GLY A 405 -22.18 -8.52 0.43
N PRO A 406 -23.01 -8.78 -0.59
CA PRO A 406 -22.78 -9.89 -1.51
C PRO A 406 -21.39 -9.75 -2.16
N LEU A 407 -20.71 -10.89 -2.39
CA LEU A 407 -19.35 -10.97 -2.96
C LEU A 407 -18.23 -10.34 -2.09
N ASN A 408 -18.37 -10.34 -0.75
CA ASN A 408 -17.36 -9.80 0.19
C ASN A 408 -17.04 -8.30 -0.01
N THR A 409 -17.96 -7.55 -0.59
CA THR A 409 -17.83 -6.10 -0.77
C THR A 409 -18.07 -5.36 0.53
N LEU A 410 -17.32 -4.27 0.76
CA LEU A 410 -17.49 -3.46 1.97
C LEU A 410 -18.82 -2.69 1.91
N GLU A 411 -19.62 -2.82 2.96
CA GLU A 411 -20.78 -1.98 3.22
C GLU A 411 -20.44 -0.87 4.23
N PRO A 412 -21.15 0.28 4.17
CA PRO A 412 -20.88 1.37 5.09
C PRO A 412 -21.23 0.98 6.55
N PRO A 413 -20.42 1.40 7.54
CA PRO A 413 -20.62 1.01 8.94
C PRO A 413 -21.99 1.45 9.47
N GLN A 414 -22.74 0.51 10.04
CA GLN A 414 -23.96 0.81 10.78
C GLN A 414 -23.66 1.43 12.15
N HIS A 415 -22.65 0.91 12.83
CA HIS A 415 -22.13 1.41 14.09
C HIS A 415 -20.61 1.57 14.01
N ILE A 416 -20.11 2.77 14.29
CA ILE A 416 -18.67 3.05 14.29
C ILE A 416 -18.13 2.66 15.67
N GLN A 417 -17.61 1.44 15.79
CA GLN A 417 -16.83 1.03 16.96
C GLN A 417 -15.35 1.08 16.58
N SER A 418 -14.50 1.68 17.42
CA SER A 418 -13.05 1.70 17.22
C SER A 418 -12.40 0.91 18.35
N GLY A 419 -11.62 -0.12 18.01
CA GLY A 419 -10.74 -0.82 18.93
C GLY A 419 -9.36 -0.18 19.01
N THR A 420 -8.38 -0.96 19.45
CA THR A 420 -6.96 -0.58 19.42
C THR A 420 -6.45 -0.58 17.98
N LYS A 421 -6.09 0.60 17.48
CA LYS A 421 -5.68 0.77 16.08
C LYS A 421 -4.27 0.29 15.82
N ASP A 422 -4.09 -0.45 14.74
CA ASP A 422 -2.75 -0.73 14.19
C ASP A 422 -2.34 0.43 13.26
N VAL A 423 -1.41 1.25 13.73
CA VAL A 423 -0.91 2.42 13.00
C VAL A 423 -0.30 2.03 11.65
N VAL A 424 0.37 0.87 11.57
CA VAL A 424 1.05 0.42 10.35
C VAL A 424 0.02 0.06 9.28
N VAL A 425 -1.03 -0.68 9.64
CA VAL A 425 -2.12 -1.03 8.72
C VAL A 425 -2.87 0.23 8.27
N CYS A 426 -3.10 1.19 9.18
CA CYS A 426 -3.73 2.46 8.83
C CYS A 426 -2.93 3.26 7.79
N GLN A 427 -1.60 3.34 7.94
CA GLN A 427 -0.74 3.99 6.95
C GLN A 427 -0.66 3.20 5.64
N ALA A 428 -0.70 1.86 5.69
CA ALA A 428 -0.76 1.03 4.48
C ALA A 428 -2.06 1.27 3.70
N LEU A 429 -3.22 1.29 4.37
CA LEU A 429 -4.51 1.63 3.73
C LEU A 429 -4.50 3.04 3.13
N ARG A 430 -3.90 4.00 3.83
CA ARG A 430 -3.71 5.36 3.29
C ARG A 430 -2.88 5.31 2.01
N PHE A 431 -1.72 4.67 2.02
CA PHE A 431 -0.85 4.53 0.84
C PHE A 431 -1.60 3.88 -0.32
N LEU A 432 -2.28 2.75 -0.08
CA LEU A 432 -3.02 2.01 -1.11
C LEU A 432 -4.14 2.85 -1.73
N ALA A 433 -4.88 3.63 -0.93
CA ALA A 433 -5.90 4.53 -1.44
C ALA A 433 -5.31 5.62 -2.35
N HIS A 434 -4.18 6.23 -1.95
CA HIS A 434 -3.51 7.24 -2.79
C HIS A 434 -2.92 6.61 -4.05
N PHE A 435 -2.34 5.41 -3.93
CA PHE A 435 -1.79 4.66 -5.04
C PHE A 435 -2.86 4.32 -6.08
N VAL A 436 -4.03 3.84 -5.65
CA VAL A 436 -5.15 3.56 -6.54
C VAL A 436 -5.69 4.83 -7.21
N LEU A 437 -5.79 5.95 -6.48
CA LEU A 437 -6.19 7.24 -7.08
C LEU A 437 -5.18 7.73 -8.11
N PHE A 438 -3.88 7.57 -7.84
CA PHE A 438 -2.81 7.87 -8.79
C PHE A 438 -2.88 6.96 -10.02
N LEU A 439 -3.06 5.66 -9.82
CA LEU A 439 -3.20 4.69 -10.92
C LEU A 439 -4.37 5.06 -11.84
N ARG A 440 -5.54 5.40 -11.30
CA ARG A 440 -6.70 5.84 -12.11
C ARG A 440 -6.44 7.12 -12.91
N ALA A 441 -5.53 7.99 -12.45
CA ALA A 441 -5.18 9.21 -13.15
C ALA A 441 -4.18 8.96 -14.30
N VAL A 442 -3.31 7.95 -14.17
CA VAL A 442 -2.25 7.64 -15.15
C VAL A 442 -2.71 6.60 -16.17
N GLU A 443 -3.48 5.60 -15.74
CA GLU A 443 -3.88 4.44 -16.54
C GLU A 443 -5.40 4.45 -16.79
N PRO A 444 -5.86 4.66 -18.04
CA PRO A 444 -7.28 4.83 -18.34
C PRO A 444 -8.11 3.53 -18.33
N ASN A 445 -7.46 2.36 -18.35
CA ASN A 445 -8.13 1.06 -18.54
C ASN A 445 -8.32 0.26 -17.23
N ILE A 446 -8.20 0.89 -16.07
CA ILE A 446 -8.28 0.20 -14.78
C ILE A 446 -9.72 -0.08 -14.36
N GLN A 447 -9.97 -1.27 -13.79
CA GLN A 447 -11.27 -1.66 -13.26
C GLN A 447 -11.68 -0.80 -12.05
N ASP A 448 -12.71 0.02 -12.23
CA ASP A 448 -13.21 0.96 -11.21
C ASP A 448 -13.76 0.26 -9.95
N GLU A 449 -14.28 -0.96 -10.07
CA GLU A 449 -14.89 -1.70 -8.94
C GLU A 449 -13.86 -2.09 -7.88
N SER A 450 -12.76 -2.71 -8.29
CA SER A 450 -11.68 -3.10 -7.37
C SER A 450 -11.02 -1.88 -6.71
N CYS A 451 -10.85 -0.80 -7.48
CA CYS A 451 -10.36 0.47 -6.93
C CYS A 451 -11.31 1.07 -5.89
N ALA A 452 -12.62 0.96 -6.11
CA ALA A 452 -13.62 1.46 -5.18
C ALA A 452 -13.52 0.73 -3.83
N GLU A 453 -13.31 -0.58 -3.80
CA GLU A 453 -13.16 -1.34 -2.54
C GLU A 453 -11.98 -0.86 -1.69
N VAL A 454 -10.85 -0.51 -2.32
CA VAL A 454 -9.69 0.05 -1.61
C VAL A 454 -10.01 1.43 -1.01
N ILE A 455 -10.71 2.28 -1.77
CA ILE A 455 -11.14 3.60 -1.30
C ILE A 455 -12.16 3.47 -0.16
N LYS A 456 -13.11 2.54 -0.27
CA LYS A 456 -14.09 2.20 0.77
C LYS A 456 -13.42 1.77 2.07
N ALA A 457 -12.36 0.96 1.98
CA ALA A 457 -11.58 0.53 3.14
C ALA A 457 -10.95 1.72 3.89
N TYR A 458 -10.36 2.67 3.14
CA TYR A 458 -9.80 3.87 3.73
C TYR A 458 -10.88 4.85 4.25
N LEU A 459 -12.03 4.94 3.57
CA LEU A 459 -13.19 5.70 4.05
C LEU A 459 -13.68 5.16 5.40
N TYR A 460 -13.67 3.84 5.61
CA TYR A 460 -14.04 3.22 6.88
C TYR A 460 -13.17 3.74 8.04
N LEU A 461 -11.84 3.86 7.81
CA LEU A 461 -10.90 4.43 8.76
C LEU A 461 -11.16 5.93 9.01
N LEU A 462 -11.40 6.71 7.96
CA LEU A 462 -11.68 8.15 8.08
C LEU A 462 -12.99 8.44 8.81
N MET A 463 -14.02 7.62 8.58
CA MET A 463 -15.30 7.70 9.30
C MET A 463 -15.12 7.37 10.77
N ALA A 464 -14.30 6.35 11.10
CA ALA A 464 -13.94 6.03 12.48
C ALA A 464 -13.17 7.15 13.19
N GLU A 465 -12.46 7.99 12.44
CA GLU A 465 -11.75 9.17 12.94
C GLU A 465 -12.56 10.47 12.90
N GLN A 466 -13.81 10.43 12.41
CA GLN A 466 -14.70 11.58 12.30
C GLN A 466 -14.10 12.78 11.51
N ARG A 467 -13.23 12.52 10.52
CA ARG A 467 -12.62 13.58 9.69
C ARG A 467 -13.55 13.99 8.53
N SER A 468 -14.50 14.88 8.81
CA SER A 468 -15.58 15.29 7.88
C SER A 468 -15.09 15.75 6.49
N GLU A 469 -14.09 16.64 6.43
CA GLU A 469 -13.57 17.18 5.16
C GLU A 469 -12.98 16.10 4.26
N LEU A 470 -12.18 15.21 4.84
CA LEU A 470 -11.54 14.13 4.10
C LEU A 470 -12.58 13.11 3.65
N VAL A 471 -13.54 12.75 4.51
CA VAL A 471 -14.61 11.81 4.14
C VAL A 471 -15.38 12.32 2.92
N ALA A 472 -15.73 13.61 2.88
CA ALA A 472 -16.42 14.21 1.75
C ALA A 472 -15.58 14.15 0.45
N ASN A 473 -14.28 14.47 0.54
CA ASN A 473 -13.36 14.40 -0.60
C ASN A 473 -13.23 12.97 -1.14
N TYR A 474 -12.87 11.99 -0.29
CA TYR A 474 -12.69 10.61 -0.74
C TYR A 474 -14.00 9.97 -1.20
N ALA A 475 -15.13 10.24 -0.56
CA ALA A 475 -16.43 9.72 -0.99
C ALA A 475 -16.81 10.23 -2.39
N SER A 476 -16.40 11.45 -2.76
CA SER A 476 -16.63 12.03 -4.10
C SER A 476 -15.90 11.27 -5.22
N THR A 477 -14.79 10.61 -4.90
CA THR A 477 -13.94 9.89 -5.86
C THR A 477 -14.49 8.51 -6.26
N LEU A 478 -15.52 8.00 -5.57
CA LEU A 478 -16.15 6.73 -5.90
C LEU A 478 -16.78 6.77 -7.31
N PRO A 479 -16.85 5.64 -8.03
CA PRO A 479 -17.23 5.64 -9.46
C PRO A 479 -18.70 6.00 -9.70
N THR A 480 -19.63 5.39 -8.94
CA THR A 480 -21.07 5.59 -9.17
C THR A 480 -21.70 6.58 -8.18
N ASN A 481 -22.61 7.43 -8.67
CA ASN A 481 -23.34 8.37 -7.82
C ASN A 481 -24.15 7.68 -6.70
N ALA A 482 -24.62 6.46 -6.94
CA ALA A 482 -25.30 5.66 -5.91
C ALA A 482 -24.36 5.32 -4.74
N LEU A 483 -23.14 4.86 -5.02
CA LEU A 483 -22.14 4.55 -4.00
C LEU A 483 -21.68 5.80 -3.24
N ARG A 484 -21.45 6.92 -3.96
CA ARG A 484 -21.11 8.22 -3.35
C ARG A 484 -22.14 8.61 -2.29
N ILE A 485 -23.42 8.58 -2.66
CA ILE A 485 -24.51 8.93 -1.76
C ILE A 485 -24.65 7.91 -0.63
N GLN A 486 -24.55 6.61 -0.90
CA GLN A 486 -24.67 5.56 0.11
C GLN A 486 -23.62 5.71 1.22
N TRP A 487 -22.35 5.88 0.86
CA TRP A 487 -21.25 6.00 1.81
C TRP A 487 -21.29 7.32 2.58
N TYR A 488 -21.51 8.43 1.88
CA TYR A 488 -21.56 9.72 2.55
C TYR A 488 -22.80 9.85 3.44
N SER A 489 -23.98 9.36 3.01
CA SER A 489 -25.19 9.37 3.84
C SER A 489 -25.05 8.52 5.10
N ALA A 490 -24.33 7.40 5.05
CA ALA A 490 -24.06 6.58 6.23
C ALA A 490 -23.15 7.28 7.25
N PHE A 491 -22.18 8.08 6.78
CA PHE A 491 -21.36 8.94 7.63
C PHE A 491 -22.21 10.03 8.28
N LEU A 492 -22.98 10.75 7.48
CA LEU A 492 -23.87 11.82 7.95
C LEU A 492 -24.92 11.32 8.95
N ALA A 493 -25.42 10.10 8.80
CA ALA A 493 -26.36 9.49 9.74
C ALA A 493 -25.78 9.31 11.16
N GLY A 494 -24.45 9.33 11.33
CA GLY A 494 -23.77 9.32 12.62
C GLY A 494 -23.59 10.70 13.28
N ILE A 495 -23.85 11.80 12.55
CA ILE A 495 -23.62 13.17 13.05
C ILE A 495 -24.88 13.68 13.75
N THR A 496 -24.74 14.01 15.04
CA THR A 496 -25.84 14.54 15.87
C THR A 496 -25.82 16.06 15.99
N GLN A 497 -24.65 16.70 15.89
CA GLN A 497 -24.47 18.14 16.16
C GLN A 497 -24.97 19.01 15.00
N ALA A 498 -25.73 20.08 15.30
CA ALA A 498 -26.35 20.93 14.27
C ALA A 498 -25.32 21.66 13.38
N HIS A 499 -24.29 22.27 13.97
CA HIS A 499 -23.26 23.00 13.24
C HIS A 499 -22.46 22.09 12.29
N GLU A 500 -22.12 20.88 12.74
CA GLU A 500 -21.38 19.91 11.92
C GLU A 500 -22.20 19.41 10.73
N ARG A 501 -23.52 19.26 10.88
CA ARG A 501 -24.40 18.86 9.77
C ARG A 501 -24.45 19.93 8.69
N GLU A 502 -24.59 21.19 9.07
CA GLU A 502 -24.56 22.31 8.13
C GLU A 502 -23.23 22.37 7.38
N HIS A 503 -22.12 22.28 8.12
CA HIS A 503 -20.78 22.24 7.52
C HIS A 503 -20.62 21.05 6.55
N CYS A 504 -21.06 19.85 6.92
CA CYS A 504 -21.01 18.70 6.03
C CYS A 504 -21.89 18.86 4.79
N LEU A 505 -23.06 19.49 4.89
CA LEU A 505 -23.90 19.79 3.73
C LEU A 505 -23.24 20.84 2.81
N GLN A 506 -22.55 21.83 3.36
CA GLN A 506 -21.74 22.78 2.58
C GLN A 506 -20.60 22.06 1.84
N LEU A 507 -19.91 21.13 2.50
CA LEU A 507 -18.90 20.27 1.85
C LEU A 507 -19.53 19.42 0.74
N ALA A 508 -20.73 18.87 0.96
CA ALA A 508 -21.46 18.11 -0.05
C ALA A 508 -21.70 18.94 -1.32
N VAL A 509 -22.08 20.21 -1.18
CA VAL A 509 -22.25 21.14 -2.31
C VAL A 509 -20.90 21.39 -3.01
N ALA A 510 -19.83 21.63 -2.25
CA ALA A 510 -18.51 21.91 -2.80
C ALA A 510 -17.95 20.74 -3.63
N TYR A 511 -18.16 19.50 -3.19
CA TYR A 511 -17.73 18.29 -3.90
C TYR A 511 -18.76 17.76 -4.92
N GLY A 512 -19.84 18.50 -5.20
CA GLY A 512 -20.78 18.20 -6.28
C GLY A 512 -21.78 17.07 -6.00
N PHE A 513 -22.13 16.82 -4.73
CA PHE A 513 -23.18 15.86 -4.37
C PHE A 513 -24.59 16.43 -4.64
N ASP A 514 -25.52 15.56 -5.03
CA ASP A 514 -26.95 15.89 -5.09
C ASP A 514 -27.52 15.95 -3.66
N VAL A 515 -27.55 17.17 -3.10
CA VAL A 515 -28.00 17.43 -1.73
C VAL A 515 -29.42 16.89 -1.47
N PRO A 516 -30.43 17.12 -2.33
CA PRO A 516 -31.76 16.54 -2.14
C PRO A 516 -31.79 15.01 -2.07
N ARG A 517 -31.04 14.32 -2.93
CA ARG A 517 -30.97 12.85 -2.86
C ARG A 517 -30.22 12.36 -1.63
N LEU A 518 -29.15 13.06 -1.26
CA LEU A 518 -28.33 12.77 -0.10
C LEU A 518 -29.12 12.90 1.21
N SER A 519 -29.78 14.03 1.43
CA SER A 519 -30.60 14.27 2.64
C SER A 519 -31.72 13.25 2.77
N ARG A 520 -32.37 12.88 1.66
CA ARG A 520 -33.39 11.81 1.63
C ARG A 520 -32.81 10.45 2.02
N ALA A 521 -31.61 10.14 1.54
CA ALA A 521 -30.92 8.89 1.90
C ALA A 521 -30.58 8.85 3.40
N VAL A 522 -30.07 9.96 3.96
CA VAL A 522 -29.78 10.08 5.40
C VAL A 522 -31.03 9.86 6.24
N VAL A 523 -32.15 10.52 5.91
CA VAL A 523 -33.41 10.35 6.64
C VAL A 523 -33.92 8.91 6.57
N ARG A 524 -33.82 8.26 5.41
CA ARG A 524 -34.21 6.85 5.25
C ARG A 524 -33.35 5.93 6.12
N LEU A 525 -32.03 6.15 6.15
CA LEU A 525 -31.10 5.36 6.97
C LEU A 525 -31.37 5.51 8.46
N ILE A 526 -31.56 6.75 8.96
CA ILE A 526 -31.86 6.98 10.39
C ILE A 526 -33.16 6.27 10.78
N ARG A 527 -34.19 6.31 9.92
CA ARG A 527 -35.47 5.60 10.15
C ARG A 527 -35.32 4.08 10.11
N GLN A 528 -34.47 3.54 9.24
CA GLN A 528 -34.21 2.09 9.13
C GLN A 528 -33.42 1.56 10.33
N ARG A 529 -32.42 2.31 10.81
CA ARG A 529 -31.63 1.93 12.00
C ARG A 529 -32.45 1.89 13.29
N GLN A 530 -33.58 2.60 13.32
CA GLN A 530 -34.47 2.67 14.47
C GLN A 530 -35.92 2.39 14.07
N PRO A 531 -36.29 1.12 13.84
CA PRO A 531 -37.68 0.76 13.57
C PRO A 531 -38.55 1.09 14.79
N VAL A 532 -39.75 1.61 14.55
CA VAL A 532 -40.78 1.72 15.59
C VAL A 532 -41.30 0.30 15.82
N ALA A 533 -41.30 -0.18 17.07
CA ALA A 533 -41.87 -1.48 17.37
C ALA A 533 -43.32 -1.52 16.87
N PRO A 534 -43.73 -2.54 16.07
CA PRO A 534 -45.10 -2.61 15.61
C PRO A 534 -46.03 -2.75 16.82
N PHE A 535 -46.96 -1.81 16.98
CA PHE A 535 -48.06 -1.92 17.91
C PHE A 535 -48.87 -3.16 17.54
N GLN A 536 -48.76 -4.24 18.33
CA GLN A 536 -49.56 -5.45 18.12
C GLN A 536 -51.02 -5.14 18.48
N LEU A 537 -51.80 -4.72 17.49
CA LEU A 537 -53.24 -4.69 17.60
C LEU A 537 -53.72 -6.15 17.59
N ARG A 538 -54.02 -6.72 18.77
CA ARG A 538 -54.72 -8.02 18.83
C ARG A 538 -56.02 -7.87 18.06
N SER A 539 -56.14 -8.64 16.97
CA SER A 539 -57.35 -8.75 16.15
C SER A 539 -58.55 -9.09 17.03
N VAL A 540 -59.58 -8.23 17.02
CA VAL A 540 -60.88 -8.45 17.67
C VAL A 540 -61.79 -9.28 16.74
N ASN A 541 -61.25 -10.34 16.14
CA ASN A 541 -62.02 -11.29 15.33
C ASN A 541 -61.83 -12.70 15.87
N ASP A 542 -62.50 -12.99 16.98
CA ASP A 542 -62.94 -14.36 17.27
C ASP A 542 -64.18 -14.29 18.20
N TRP A 543 -65.29 -13.81 17.64
CA TRP A 543 -66.60 -13.89 18.28
C TRP A 543 -67.63 -14.48 17.32
N SER A 544 -67.42 -15.73 16.89
CA SER A 544 -68.52 -16.57 16.39
C SER A 544 -68.10 -18.04 16.28
N GLY A 545 -68.52 -18.86 17.25
CA GLY A 545 -68.38 -20.31 17.18
C GLY A 545 -68.86 -21.02 18.44
N ARG A 546 -70.12 -21.43 18.46
CA ARG A 546 -70.75 -22.24 19.51
C ARG A 546 -69.98 -23.54 19.79
N GLY A 547 -69.96 -23.97 21.06
CA GLY A 547 -69.68 -25.37 21.41
C GLY A 547 -69.26 -25.64 22.85
N VAL A 548 -70.23 -25.63 23.78
CA VAL A 548 -70.35 -26.39 25.04
C VAL A 548 -69.11 -27.18 25.54
N SER A 549 -68.56 -26.84 26.71
CA SER A 549 -68.73 -27.60 27.98
C SER A 549 -67.64 -27.30 29.03
N THR A 550 -68.09 -26.84 30.20
CA THR A 550 -67.65 -27.18 31.57
C THR A 550 -66.18 -26.98 32.04
N ARG A 551 -65.96 -25.90 32.82
CA ARG A 551 -65.55 -25.87 34.25
C ARG A 551 -64.69 -24.64 34.57
N HIS A 552 -65.18 -23.76 35.44
CA HIS A 552 -64.35 -22.92 36.33
C HIS A 552 -63.94 -23.76 37.57
N PRO A 553 -63.07 -23.28 38.49
CA PRO A 553 -61.90 -22.39 38.38
C PRO A 553 -60.69 -22.91 39.21
N ALA A 554 -59.43 -22.60 38.87
CA ALA A 554 -58.33 -22.53 39.86
C ALA A 554 -57.00 -22.01 39.26
N LEU A 555 -56.59 -20.84 39.77
CA LEU A 555 -55.24 -20.42 40.18
C LEU A 555 -54.01 -20.56 39.24
N VAL A 556 -53.23 -19.46 39.24
CA VAL A 556 -51.86 -19.23 38.70
C VAL A 556 -51.88 -18.86 37.19
N ASP A 557 -51.44 -17.68 36.74
CA ASP A 557 -50.15 -17.06 37.07
C ASP A 557 -50.21 -15.53 37.16
N THR A 558 -49.96 -15.01 38.36
CA THR A 558 -49.83 -13.57 38.67
C THR A 558 -48.52 -12.97 38.15
N ALA A 559 -47.66 -13.74 37.47
CA ALA A 559 -46.44 -13.27 36.84
C ALA A 559 -46.71 -12.47 35.54
N GLN A 560 -47.60 -12.95 34.67
CA GLN A 560 -47.89 -12.28 33.38
C GLN A 560 -48.68 -10.98 33.55
N GLY A 561 -49.53 -10.89 34.59
CA GLY A 561 -50.24 -9.66 34.93
C GLY A 561 -49.33 -8.59 35.54
N ALA A 562 -48.32 -9.00 36.31
CA ALA A 562 -47.31 -8.10 36.88
C ALA A 562 -46.28 -7.66 35.85
N GLU A 563 -45.92 -8.53 34.89
CA GLU A 563 -45.02 -8.21 33.78
C GLU A 563 -45.71 -7.29 32.74
N LEU A 564 -47.00 -7.51 32.45
CA LEU A 564 -47.81 -6.61 31.63
C LEU A 564 -48.03 -5.25 32.34
N ALA A 565 -48.23 -5.26 33.66
CA ALA A 565 -48.30 -4.04 34.45
C ALA A 565 -46.95 -3.31 34.54
N ALA A 566 -45.82 -4.03 34.54
CA ALA A 566 -44.47 -3.46 34.53
C ALA A 566 -44.11 -2.88 33.15
N MET A 567 -44.43 -3.58 32.05
CA MET A 567 -44.25 -3.08 30.68
C MET A 567 -45.12 -1.85 30.40
N LEU A 568 -46.36 -1.83 30.91
CA LEU A 568 -47.25 -0.67 30.83
C LEU A 568 -46.90 0.44 31.85
N GLN A 569 -46.10 0.15 32.88
CA GLN A 569 -45.61 1.15 33.84
C GLN A 569 -44.30 1.81 33.39
N GLU A 570 -43.44 1.13 32.63
CA GLU A 570 -42.25 1.78 32.03
C GLU A 570 -42.62 2.76 30.90
N GLU A 571 -43.70 2.52 30.17
CA GLU A 571 -44.20 3.41 29.10
C GLU A 571 -45.05 4.59 29.60
N LYS A 572 -45.19 4.78 30.92
CA LYS A 572 -45.81 5.98 31.51
C LYS A 572 -44.78 6.82 32.28
N LEU A 573 -44.00 7.65 31.57
CA LEU A 573 -43.69 9.03 32.02
C LEU A 573 -42.87 9.85 30.99
N GLY A 574 -43.49 10.30 29.89
CA GLY A 574 -43.12 11.56 29.21
C GLY A 574 -41.64 11.84 28.85
N LYS A 575 -40.75 10.84 28.79
CA LYS A 575 -39.35 10.98 28.42
C LYS A 575 -39.18 10.41 27.03
N LEU A 576 -38.85 11.26 26.06
CA LEU A 576 -38.44 10.82 24.72
C LEU A 576 -37.35 9.75 24.86
N THR A 577 -37.54 8.61 24.20
CA THR A 577 -36.45 7.66 24.01
C THR A 577 -35.36 8.31 23.17
N GLU A 578 -34.11 7.85 23.32
CA GLU A 578 -33.02 8.35 22.48
C GLU A 578 -33.27 8.08 20.99
N ALA A 579 -34.00 7.01 20.68
CA ALA A 579 -34.44 6.73 19.32
C ALA A 579 -35.44 7.77 18.79
N ASP A 580 -36.39 8.21 19.62
CA ASP A 580 -37.33 9.27 19.23
C ASP A 580 -36.62 10.61 19.00
N ARG A 581 -35.61 10.94 19.82
CA ARG A 581 -34.78 12.12 19.61
C ARG A 581 -34.06 12.07 18.27
N MET A 582 -33.42 10.93 17.96
CA MET A 582 -32.70 10.76 16.70
C MET A 582 -33.63 10.85 15.47
N ARG A 583 -34.86 10.31 15.56
CA ARG A 583 -35.89 10.47 14.51
C ARG A 583 -36.30 11.93 14.32
N ILE A 584 -36.45 12.68 15.42
CA ILE A 584 -36.76 14.12 15.37
C ILE A 584 -35.56 14.92 14.81
N ILE A 585 -34.33 14.51 15.10
CA ILE A 585 -33.09 15.07 14.52
C ILE A 585 -32.98 14.78 13.03
N ALA A 586 -33.51 13.66 12.56
CA ALA A 586 -33.49 13.31 11.14
C ALA A 586 -34.16 14.36 10.24
N MET A 587 -35.22 15.03 10.72
CA MET A 587 -35.94 16.05 9.93
C MET A 587 -35.07 17.25 9.56
N ASP A 588 -34.09 17.61 10.39
CA ASP A 588 -33.22 18.77 10.17
C ASP A 588 -32.44 18.67 8.85
N TRP A 589 -32.13 17.44 8.41
CA TRP A 589 -31.44 17.21 7.13
C TRP A 589 -32.26 17.70 5.92
N LEU A 590 -33.59 17.78 6.05
CA LEU A 590 -34.49 18.28 5.01
C LEU A 590 -34.75 19.79 5.12
N PHE A 591 -34.31 20.45 6.18
CA PHE A 591 -34.52 21.89 6.37
C PHE A 591 -33.51 22.75 5.60
N PHE A 592 -32.38 22.15 5.19
CA PHE A 592 -31.31 22.83 4.47
C PHE A 592 -31.76 23.36 3.10
N ASP A 593 -32.47 22.56 2.30
CA ASP A 593 -32.99 22.99 1.00
C ASP A 593 -34.49 23.35 1.10
N PRO A 594 -34.88 24.61 0.84
CA PRO A 594 -36.28 25.02 0.80
C PRO A 594 -37.16 24.22 -0.16
N LYS A 595 -36.59 23.58 -1.19
CA LYS A 595 -37.35 22.72 -2.12
C LYS A 595 -37.82 21.41 -1.48
N GLN A 596 -37.20 20.98 -0.39
CA GLN A 596 -37.53 19.73 0.30
C GLN A 596 -38.58 19.91 1.41
N ARG A 597 -39.16 21.11 1.57
CA ARG A 597 -40.14 21.41 2.63
C ARG A 597 -41.38 20.53 2.58
N GLY A 598 -41.84 20.17 1.39
CA GLY A 598 -42.92 19.18 1.23
C GLY A 598 -42.57 17.79 1.76
N GLU A 599 -41.33 17.33 1.52
CA GLU A 599 -40.84 16.04 2.04
C GLU A 599 -40.65 16.07 3.55
N ALA A 600 -40.15 17.20 4.09
CA ALA A 600 -40.02 17.41 5.53
C ALA A 600 -41.39 17.32 6.23
N LEU A 601 -42.44 17.88 5.61
CA LEU A 601 -43.81 17.80 6.12
C LEU A 601 -44.33 16.36 6.17
N VAL A 602 -44.06 15.56 5.13
CA VAL A 602 -44.44 14.14 5.11
C VAL A 602 -43.75 13.36 6.25
N VAL A 603 -42.47 13.62 6.48
CA VAL A 603 -41.73 12.97 7.58
C VAL A 603 -42.29 13.43 8.93
N ALA A 604 -42.57 14.71 9.11
CA ALA A 604 -43.19 15.24 10.33
C ALA A 604 -44.56 14.58 10.60
N ASN A 605 -45.44 14.52 9.60
CA ASN A 605 -46.75 13.86 9.74
C ASN A 605 -46.62 12.37 10.09
N SER A 606 -45.61 11.69 9.55
CA SER A 606 -45.35 10.29 9.91
C SER A 606 -44.96 10.12 11.38
N LEU A 607 -44.16 11.04 11.94
CA LEU A 607 -43.78 11.03 13.35
C LEU A 607 -44.95 11.45 14.24
N LEU A 608 -45.72 12.46 13.85
CA LEU A 608 -46.91 12.90 14.57
C LEU A 608 -47.93 11.78 14.71
N ARG A 609 -48.22 11.03 13.63
CA ARG A 609 -49.11 9.85 13.70
C ARG A 609 -48.64 8.83 14.72
N VAL A 610 -47.34 8.54 14.74
CA VAL A 610 -46.74 7.56 15.65
C VAL A 610 -46.80 8.06 17.10
N PHE A 611 -46.41 9.31 17.36
CA PHE A 611 -46.45 9.87 18.72
C PHE A 611 -47.86 10.07 19.27
N VAL A 612 -48.82 10.44 18.43
CA VAL A 612 -50.25 10.49 18.80
C VAL A 612 -50.77 9.10 19.14
N ALA A 613 -50.44 8.08 18.34
CA ALA A 613 -50.82 6.70 18.62
C ALA A 613 -50.21 6.16 19.94
N MET A 614 -49.00 6.58 20.28
CA MET A 614 -48.32 6.23 21.54
C MET A 614 -48.70 7.15 22.72
N ASN A 615 -49.66 8.07 22.53
CA ASN A 615 -50.08 9.08 23.51
C ASN A 615 -48.92 9.93 24.10
N CYS A 616 -47.87 10.16 23.31
CA CYS A 616 -46.69 10.93 23.68
C CYS A 616 -46.81 12.38 23.18
N LEU A 617 -47.76 13.13 23.73
CA LEU A 617 -48.13 14.47 23.23
C LEU A 617 -46.97 15.49 23.30
N LYS A 618 -46.11 15.42 24.33
CA LYS A 618 -44.91 16.28 24.42
C LYS A 618 -43.91 16.06 23.28
N ALA A 619 -43.78 14.83 22.79
CA ALA A 619 -42.93 14.51 21.65
C ALA A 619 -43.53 15.04 20.33
N ALA A 620 -44.85 14.96 20.19
CA ALA A 620 -45.56 15.56 19.07
C ALA A 620 -45.43 17.10 19.05
N GLN A 621 -45.53 17.75 20.21
CA GLN A 621 -45.27 19.19 20.35
C GLN A 621 -43.82 19.55 19.99
N GLN A 622 -42.84 18.71 20.37
CA GLN A 622 -41.44 18.93 19.98
C GLN A 622 -41.24 18.85 18.45
N VAL A 623 -41.90 17.91 17.77
CA VAL A 623 -41.88 17.84 16.28
C VAL A 623 -42.39 19.14 15.67
N LEU A 624 -43.51 19.66 16.17
CA LEU A 624 -44.09 20.92 15.68
C LEU A 624 -43.19 22.12 15.96
N SER A 625 -42.65 22.23 17.18
CA SER A 625 -41.76 23.34 17.56
C SER A 625 -40.47 23.38 16.72
N LYS A 626 -40.09 22.24 16.15
CA LYS A 626 -38.86 22.07 15.38
C LYS A 626 -39.04 22.36 13.89
N LEU A 627 -40.27 22.32 13.38
CA LEU A 627 -40.54 22.72 12.00
C LEU A 627 -40.25 24.23 11.85
N PRO A 628 -39.42 24.65 10.88
CA PRO A 628 -39.14 26.07 10.76
C PRO A 628 -40.40 26.84 10.33
N PRO A 629 -40.55 28.11 10.77
CA PRO A 629 -41.72 28.92 10.45
C PRO A 629 -41.85 29.09 8.93
N GLY A 630 -43.08 29.05 8.42
CA GLY A 630 -43.36 29.16 6.99
C GLY A 630 -43.19 27.85 6.17
N THR A 631 -42.92 26.71 6.81
CA THR A 631 -42.85 25.40 6.11
C THR A 631 -44.14 25.08 5.34
N LEU A 632 -45.31 25.38 5.91
CA LEU A 632 -46.62 25.18 5.27
C LEU A 632 -46.78 26.06 4.02
N GLY A 633 -46.52 27.36 4.14
CA GLY A 633 -46.61 28.29 3.01
C GLY A 633 -45.60 27.97 1.90
N GLN A 634 -44.40 27.52 2.25
CA GLN A 634 -43.42 27.06 1.25
C GLN A 634 -43.87 25.75 0.57
N ALA A 635 -44.51 24.84 1.30
CA ALA A 635 -45.08 23.62 0.73
C ALA A 635 -46.25 23.92 -0.21
N GLU A 636 -47.11 24.89 0.12
CA GLU A 636 -48.19 25.39 -0.74
C GLU A 636 -47.61 26.04 -2.01
N LEU A 637 -46.57 26.87 -1.89
CA LEU A 637 -45.88 27.45 -3.04
C LEU A 637 -45.26 26.39 -3.96
N ILE A 638 -44.66 25.34 -3.39
CA ILE A 638 -44.14 24.19 -4.17
C ILE A 638 -45.29 23.46 -4.87
N CYS A 639 -46.44 23.32 -4.20
CA CYS A 639 -47.64 22.71 -4.73
C CYS A 639 -48.15 23.47 -5.96
N GLU A 640 -48.23 24.80 -5.89
CA GLU A 640 -48.63 25.67 -7.00
C GLU A 640 -47.66 25.57 -8.19
N ASN A 641 -46.36 25.57 -7.92
CA ASN A 641 -45.33 25.52 -8.96
C ASN A 641 -45.23 24.17 -9.68
N LEU A 642 -45.55 23.06 -9.01
CA LEU A 642 -45.46 21.69 -9.56
C LEU A 642 -46.80 21.15 -10.10
N GLY A 643 -47.88 21.94 -10.09
CA GLY A 643 -49.19 21.52 -10.57
C GLY A 643 -49.96 20.63 -9.60
N SER A 644 -49.85 20.91 -8.30
CA SER A 644 -50.57 20.27 -7.20
C SER A 644 -50.48 18.75 -7.16
N PRO A 645 -49.28 18.18 -6.93
CA PRO A 645 -49.12 16.74 -6.84
C PRO A 645 -49.91 16.19 -5.64
N GLN A 646 -50.70 15.13 -5.88
CA GLN A 646 -51.64 14.57 -4.90
C GLN A 646 -51.01 14.24 -3.55
N TRP A 647 -49.78 13.73 -3.54
CA TRP A 647 -49.07 13.38 -2.31
C TRP A 647 -48.80 14.59 -1.41
N LEU A 648 -48.53 15.76 -2.00
CA LEU A 648 -48.20 16.99 -1.28
C LEU A 648 -49.47 17.65 -0.73
N VAL A 649 -50.54 17.71 -1.54
CA VAL A 649 -51.86 18.20 -1.11
C VAL A 649 -52.34 17.39 0.09
N ASN A 650 -52.25 16.06 0.01
CA ASN A 650 -52.62 15.17 1.11
C ASN A 650 -51.78 15.42 2.37
N ALA A 651 -50.47 15.64 2.22
CA ALA A 651 -49.58 15.92 3.34
C ALA A 651 -49.91 17.27 4.02
N ILE A 652 -50.26 18.29 3.24
CA ILE A 652 -50.68 19.61 3.75
C ILE A 652 -51.97 19.47 4.57
N HIS A 653 -53.00 18.82 4.02
CA HIS A 653 -54.26 18.60 4.72
C HIS A 653 -54.08 17.73 5.97
N GLU A 654 -53.31 16.64 5.88
CA GLU A 654 -53.00 15.78 7.03
C GLU A 654 -52.30 16.57 8.14
N HIS A 655 -51.36 17.45 7.79
CA HIS A 655 -50.64 18.27 8.76
C HIS A 655 -51.60 19.22 9.50
N GLN A 656 -52.45 19.94 8.76
CA GLN A 656 -53.46 20.83 9.34
C GLN A 656 -54.39 20.08 10.29
N CYS A 657 -54.86 18.88 9.91
CA CYS A 657 -55.69 18.05 10.77
C CYS A 657 -54.97 17.62 12.06
N LEU A 658 -53.70 17.21 11.98
CA LEU A 658 -52.92 16.77 13.15
C LEU A 658 -52.62 17.92 14.11
N VAL A 659 -52.36 19.12 13.58
CA VAL A 659 -52.17 20.34 14.39
C VAL A 659 -53.46 20.68 15.13
N LEU A 660 -54.61 20.73 14.43
CA LEU A 660 -55.92 20.98 15.05
C LEU A 660 -56.24 19.96 16.15
N TYR A 661 -55.91 18.68 15.94
CA TYR A 661 -56.07 17.64 16.94
C TYR A 661 -55.22 17.92 18.20
N LEU A 662 -53.94 18.26 18.04
CA LEU A 662 -53.04 18.53 19.16
C LEU A 662 -53.44 19.80 19.93
N ASP A 663 -53.87 20.84 19.22
CA ASP A 663 -54.39 22.07 19.83
C ASP A 663 -55.66 21.78 20.66
N SER A 664 -56.57 20.95 20.13
CA SER A 664 -57.77 20.55 20.86
C SER A 664 -57.47 19.72 22.12
N GLN A 665 -56.44 18.87 22.07
CA GLN A 665 -55.99 18.11 23.25
C GLN A 665 -55.33 19.00 24.30
N ALA A 666 -54.53 19.98 23.88
CA ALA A 666 -53.92 20.94 24.79
C ALA A 666 -54.99 21.76 25.54
N ILE A 667 -55.99 22.28 24.82
CA ILE A 667 -57.14 22.98 25.42
C ILE A 667 -57.91 22.06 26.37
N HIS A 668 -58.11 20.80 26.00
CA HIS A 668 -58.80 19.84 26.86
C HIS A 668 -58.03 19.51 28.15
N GLU A 669 -56.69 19.42 28.08
CA GLU A 669 -55.84 19.26 29.25
C GLU A 669 -55.88 20.50 30.16
N GLU A 670 -55.85 21.71 29.59
CA GLU A 670 -56.00 22.97 30.34
C GLU A 670 -57.35 23.04 31.07
N HIS A 671 -58.46 22.71 30.38
CA HIS A 671 -59.80 22.68 30.98
C HIS A 671 -59.93 21.62 32.10
N LYS A 672 -59.27 20.45 31.97
CA LYS A 672 -59.23 19.44 33.04
C LYS A 672 -58.50 19.94 34.29
N VAL A 673 -57.44 20.72 34.10
CA VAL A 673 -56.70 21.34 35.22
C VAL A 673 -57.57 22.42 35.87
N GLU A 674 -58.29 23.23 35.07
CA GLU A 674 -59.21 24.25 35.58
C GLU A 674 -60.43 23.65 36.31
N GLU A 675 -61.02 22.55 35.87
CA GLU A 675 -62.13 21.87 36.58
C GLU A 675 -61.69 21.19 37.90
N LEU A 676 -60.40 20.87 38.06
CA LEU A 676 -59.84 20.28 39.29
C LEU A 676 -59.39 21.34 40.31
N THR A 677 -59.21 22.60 39.90
CA THR A 677 -58.81 23.71 40.79
C THR A 677 -59.86 24.17 41.83
N PRO A 678 -61.19 24.06 41.64
CA PRO A 678 -62.16 24.46 42.66
C PRO A 678 -62.22 23.47 43.84
N TYR A 679 -61.75 22.24 43.66
CA TYR A 679 -61.82 21.19 44.70
C TYR A 679 -60.66 21.22 45.69
N PHE A 680 -59.58 21.95 45.42
CA PHE A 680 -58.46 22.10 46.35
C PHE A 680 -58.57 23.31 47.29
N ILE A 681 -59.37 24.32 46.95
CA ILE A 681 -59.55 25.50 47.80
C ILE A 681 -60.58 25.25 48.91
N ASP A 682 -61.47 24.27 48.77
CA ASP A 682 -62.55 23.99 49.73
C ASP A 682 -62.16 22.98 50.85
N LEU A 683 -60.98 22.34 50.74
CA LEU A 683 -60.46 21.39 51.74
C LEU A 683 -59.67 22.07 52.88
N ASP A 684 -59.08 23.25 52.65
CA ASP A 684 -58.38 24.01 53.70
C ASP A 684 -59.32 24.87 54.55
N ASN A 685 -60.46 25.31 54.02
CA ASN A 685 -61.45 26.10 54.78
C ASN A 685 -62.34 25.27 55.72
N ARG A 686 -62.35 23.93 55.60
CA ARG A 686 -63.15 23.03 56.49
C ARG A 686 -62.39 22.45 57.68
N ARG A 687 -61.08 22.70 57.82
CA ARG A 687 -60.27 22.23 58.98
C ARG A 687 -60.06 23.29 60.08
N GLY A 688 -60.59 24.51 59.92
CA GLY A 688 -60.31 25.64 60.82
C GLY A 688 -61.32 25.94 61.92
N ALA A 689 -62.47 25.25 62.02
CA ALA A 689 -63.50 25.60 63.00
C ALA A 689 -64.24 24.38 63.56
N GLN A 690 -63.75 23.82 64.67
CA GLN A 690 -64.51 23.36 65.83
C GLN A 690 -63.66 22.44 66.70
N HIS A 691 -63.10 22.97 67.80
CA HIS A 691 -63.23 22.40 69.14
C HIS A 691 -62.67 23.40 70.17
N PRO A 692 -63.48 23.92 71.11
CA PRO A 692 -62.98 24.59 72.29
C PRO A 692 -62.58 23.56 73.37
N SER A 693 -61.62 23.99 74.18
CA SER A 693 -61.12 23.41 75.41
C SER A 693 -62.17 22.93 76.43
N SER A 694 -61.93 21.78 77.08
CA SER A 694 -62.07 21.62 78.55
C SER A 694 -61.59 20.24 79.04
N THR A 695 -60.60 20.24 79.96
CA THR A 695 -60.46 19.41 81.19
C THR A 695 -61.01 17.96 81.17
N VAL A 696 -60.25 16.90 81.46
CA VAL A 696 -59.30 16.60 82.56
C VAL A 696 -58.24 15.63 82.06
#